data_AF-A0A0P7XIZ4-F1
#
_entry.id   AF-A0A0P7XIZ4-F1
#
_cell.length_a   1.000
_cell.length_b   1.000
_cell.length_c   1.000
_cell.angle_alpha   90.00
_cell.angle_beta   90.00
_cell.angle_gamma   90.00
#
_symmetry.space_group_name_H-M   'P 1'
#
loop_
_entity.id
_entity.type
_entity.pdbx_description
1 polymer ?
#
loop_
_entity_poly.entity_id
_entity_poly.type
_entity_poly.pdbx_seq_one_letter_code
_entity_poly.pdbx_strand_id
1 'polypeptide(L)'
;MNDYFNSFSLTRRILILIVAGFWAVIILIGYVVYINISDSYAHQARERLFADISRFHSQIDQTSESAFRIAAMMSRDERVLAAYETAAQGFANPSPENAFFRQAREELRAGLDGVQQGFTGATDERFSMHFHLPDARSLSRMWNVNQQVSDDLRAFRSSVIAVNSRPYNPVKGIEVGVGGFAIRGIVPVTASDGRHLGSVEYLGDFNSVFAALLGTEGQEAAVYMTADMLEFALELQDPNKNPKIGNDFVTVNRSDNDVFARIITESVLQQALSENVFIRADEHFVGLTSISDYAGDPVGVLAVTASTADLDALQSRLFLLLALIFVGAQVIVAGIGWMVSRSVLRITTISGNLDESAETINRATEQLAGASDALAGSSTEQAASLQETSAALQMTSRLSEDNTSHLRKAQDLSAKTTAAAIQSGQKLEKMSVAMDAIESSSKEIAEILRTIDEISFQTNILALNAAVEAARAGEAGAGFAVVADEVRNLARRTQEAASESAKKIKAGTMRSSEGVAISKDVTEALVEIQQMTGDLDELLRNITDAIDQQNENLQAITQAMGELDSVTQTNAASAEETASASEEVREQAHKLTAMSHELTLVVAGTRSQLGQISQRLHREASSAGPAGKVGRTVSGKQRSGKKGPDGRPAGTTAGRQQSSPHPHDPDQEHYMREEIGSVLGDYNVIDDQDVR
;
A
#
# COMPACT_ATOMS: atom_id res chain seq x y z
N MET A 1 27.70 13.23 -16.29
CA MET A 1 26.44 12.51 -16.63
C MET A 1 26.40 11.12 -15.97
N ASN A 2 27.47 10.32 -16.07
CA ASN A 2 27.61 9.04 -15.35
C ASN A 2 27.46 9.16 -13.81
N ASP A 3 28.01 10.21 -13.20
CA ASP A 3 27.88 10.44 -11.75
C ASP A 3 26.46 10.84 -11.33
N TYR A 4 25.73 11.52 -12.20
CA TYR A 4 24.33 11.91 -11.99
C TYR A 4 23.41 10.70 -12.10
N PHE A 5 23.67 9.82 -13.07
CA PHE A 5 22.94 8.56 -13.24
C PHE A 5 23.22 7.58 -12.10
N ASN A 6 24.44 7.59 -11.57
CA ASN A 6 24.82 6.80 -10.42
C ASN A 6 24.21 7.30 -9.09
N SER A 7 23.68 8.51 -9.05
CA SER A 7 22.97 9.01 -7.87
C SER A 7 21.59 8.37 -7.67
N PHE A 8 20.98 7.79 -8.71
CA PHE A 8 19.65 7.18 -8.65
C PHE A 8 19.66 5.75 -8.08
N SER A 9 18.56 5.36 -7.40
CA SER A 9 18.34 3.98 -6.93
C SER A 9 18.31 3.00 -8.10
N LEU A 10 18.67 1.73 -7.86
CA LEU A 10 18.69 0.69 -8.90
C LEU A 10 17.35 0.58 -9.65
N THR A 11 16.23 0.72 -8.94
CA THR A 11 14.88 0.80 -9.52
C THR A 11 14.68 2.02 -10.42
N ARG A 12 15.16 3.20 -10.03
CA ARG A 12 15.14 4.39 -10.91
C ARG A 12 16.04 4.19 -12.12
N ARG A 13 17.19 3.53 -12.00
CA ARG A 13 18.08 3.26 -13.13
C ARG A 13 17.45 2.27 -14.11
N ILE A 14 16.85 1.20 -13.63
CA ILE A 14 16.12 0.22 -14.47
C ILE A 14 14.95 0.91 -15.18
N LEU A 15 14.19 1.76 -14.48
CA LEU A 15 13.10 2.52 -15.09
C LEU A 15 13.61 3.47 -16.18
N ILE A 16 14.69 4.20 -15.92
CA ILE A 16 15.28 5.10 -16.93
C ILE A 16 15.80 4.29 -18.13
N LEU A 17 16.40 3.11 -17.92
CA LEU A 17 16.88 2.24 -19.00
C LEU A 17 15.73 1.63 -19.82
N ILE A 18 14.63 1.24 -19.19
CA ILE A 18 13.43 0.75 -19.89
C ILE A 18 12.82 1.88 -20.72
N VAL A 19 12.69 3.08 -20.15
CA VAL A 19 12.20 4.26 -20.87
C VAL A 19 13.13 4.62 -22.02
N ALA A 20 14.44 4.62 -21.80
CA ALA A 20 15.43 4.88 -22.86
C ALA A 20 15.41 3.82 -23.96
N GLY A 21 15.27 2.54 -23.61
CA GLY A 21 15.15 1.43 -24.56
C GLY A 21 13.88 1.52 -25.40
N PHE A 22 12.75 1.84 -24.78
CA PHE A 22 11.49 2.09 -25.48
C PHE A 22 11.62 3.25 -26.49
N TRP A 23 12.30 4.33 -26.10
CA TRP A 23 12.56 5.45 -27.01
C TRP A 23 13.50 5.12 -28.16
N ALA A 24 14.55 4.33 -27.92
CA ALA A 24 15.45 3.88 -28.97
C ALA A 24 14.68 3.07 -30.04
N VAL A 25 13.73 2.23 -29.63
CA VAL A 25 12.86 1.47 -30.54
C VAL A 25 11.96 2.39 -31.36
N ILE A 26 11.31 3.38 -30.73
CA ILE A 26 10.44 4.33 -31.45
C ILE A 26 11.23 5.13 -32.50
N ILE A 27 12.41 5.62 -32.14
CA ILE A 27 13.28 6.38 -33.07
C ILE A 27 13.72 5.48 -34.23
N LEU A 28 14.09 4.23 -33.95
CA LEU A 28 14.47 3.26 -34.97
C LEU A 28 13.31 2.97 -35.93
N ILE A 29 12.09 2.77 -35.41
CA ILE A 29 10.89 2.55 -36.24
C ILE A 29 10.61 3.78 -37.12
N GLY A 30 10.66 4.99 -36.54
CA GLY A 30 10.47 6.23 -37.29
C GLY A 30 11.48 6.39 -38.42
N TYR A 31 12.75 6.07 -38.15
CA TYR A 31 13.82 6.10 -39.15
C TYR A 31 13.63 5.07 -40.26
N VAL A 32 13.23 3.84 -39.92
CA VAL A 32 12.94 2.79 -40.92
C VAL A 32 11.75 3.18 -41.80
N VAL A 33 10.67 3.71 -41.21
CA VAL A 33 9.50 4.19 -41.96
C VAL A 33 9.89 5.32 -42.91
N TYR A 34 10.73 6.26 -42.45
CA TYR A 34 11.25 7.35 -43.28
C TYR A 34 11.98 6.85 -44.53
N ILE A 35 12.92 5.91 -44.37
CA ILE A 35 13.66 5.33 -45.51
C ILE A 35 12.70 4.66 -46.50
N ASN A 36 11.80 3.81 -46.00
CA ASN A 36 10.86 3.07 -46.86
C ASN A 36 9.95 4.00 -47.67
N ILE A 37 9.45 5.08 -47.06
CA ILE A 37 8.63 6.07 -47.76
C ILE A 37 9.47 6.78 -48.82
N SER A 38 10.67 7.26 -48.47
CA SER A 38 11.56 7.96 -49.41
C SER A 38 11.88 7.10 -50.64
N ASP A 39 12.21 5.82 -50.43
CA ASP A 39 12.55 4.89 -51.52
C ASP A 39 11.35 4.56 -52.39
N SER A 40 10.18 4.30 -51.78
CA SER A 40 8.94 4.03 -52.50
C SER A 40 8.55 5.18 -53.42
N TYR A 41 8.77 6.42 -52.98
CA TYR A 41 8.44 7.59 -53.78
C TYR A 41 9.43 7.86 -54.91
N ALA A 42 10.73 7.67 -54.67
CA ALA A 42 11.73 7.77 -55.73
C ALA A 42 11.44 6.77 -56.87
N HIS A 43 10.95 5.57 -56.52
CA HIS A 43 10.47 4.58 -57.49
C HIS A 43 9.26 5.09 -58.29
N GLN A 44 8.23 5.59 -57.61
CA GLN A 44 7.02 6.12 -58.27
C GLN A 44 7.32 7.32 -59.18
N ALA A 45 8.22 8.22 -58.76
CA ALA A 45 8.63 9.37 -59.57
C ALA A 45 9.33 8.91 -60.86
N ARG A 46 10.20 7.90 -60.78
CA ARG A 46 10.86 7.30 -61.96
C ARG A 46 9.86 6.66 -62.92
N GLU A 47 8.88 5.93 -62.41
CA GLU A 47 7.82 5.32 -63.24
C GLU A 47 6.98 6.38 -63.97
N ARG A 48 6.63 7.47 -63.28
CA ARG A 48 5.90 8.59 -63.90
C ARG A 48 6.70 9.24 -65.03
N LEU A 49 7.96 9.59 -64.75
CA LEU A 49 8.86 10.17 -65.76
C LEU A 49 9.03 9.25 -66.98
N PHE A 50 9.15 7.94 -66.76
CA PHE A 50 9.22 6.97 -67.85
C PHE A 50 7.93 6.94 -68.68
N ALA A 51 6.76 7.04 -68.04
CA ALA A 51 5.48 7.10 -68.72
C ALA A 51 5.32 8.38 -69.56
N ASP A 52 5.80 9.53 -69.06
CA ASP A 52 5.75 10.80 -69.79
C ASP A 52 6.70 10.79 -71.00
N ILE A 53 7.92 10.28 -70.83
CA ILE A 53 8.88 10.04 -71.91
C ILE A 53 8.28 9.13 -72.99
N SER A 54 7.68 8.01 -72.57
CA SER A 54 7.05 7.07 -73.51
C SER A 54 5.87 7.69 -74.25
N ARG A 55 5.09 8.55 -73.57
CA ARG A 55 3.98 9.30 -74.18
C ARG A 55 4.50 10.27 -75.24
N PHE A 56 5.58 10.99 -74.96
CA PHE A 56 6.21 11.90 -75.91
C PHE A 56 6.62 11.19 -77.21
N HIS A 57 7.39 10.10 -77.10
CA HIS A 57 7.82 9.32 -78.27
C HIS A 57 6.63 8.76 -79.05
N SER A 58 5.64 8.20 -78.34
CA SER A 58 4.41 7.71 -79.00
C SER A 58 3.66 8.83 -79.74
N GLN A 59 3.69 10.06 -79.24
CA GLN A 59 3.00 11.18 -79.85
C GLN A 59 3.77 11.74 -81.05
N ILE A 60 5.10 11.72 -81.03
CA ILE A 60 5.94 11.96 -82.22
C ILE A 60 5.60 10.94 -83.32
N ASP A 61 5.53 9.65 -82.99
CA ASP A 61 5.23 8.59 -83.96
C ASP A 61 3.84 8.77 -84.58
N GLN A 62 2.84 9.07 -83.76
CA GLN A 62 1.47 9.33 -84.22
C GLN A 62 1.39 10.55 -85.14
N THR A 63 2.05 11.65 -84.78
CA THR A 63 2.09 12.86 -85.61
C THR A 63 2.85 12.62 -86.92
N SER A 64 3.95 11.86 -86.87
CA SER A 64 4.74 11.47 -88.06
C SER A 64 3.92 10.59 -89.01
N GLU A 65 3.15 9.65 -88.46
CA GLU A 65 2.26 8.77 -89.21
C GLU A 65 1.09 9.55 -89.84
N SER A 66 0.51 10.50 -89.12
CA SER A 66 -0.53 11.40 -89.64
C SER A 66 -0.01 12.23 -90.81
N ALA A 67 1.16 12.86 -90.63
CA ALA A 67 1.83 13.63 -91.68
C ALA A 67 2.12 12.78 -92.92
N PHE A 68 2.62 11.55 -92.73
CA PHE A 68 2.87 10.60 -93.81
C PHE A 68 1.59 10.27 -94.59
N ARG A 69 0.46 10.03 -93.90
CA ARG A 69 -0.82 9.72 -94.57
C ARG A 69 -1.35 10.89 -95.40
N ILE A 70 -1.24 12.12 -94.89
CA ILE A 70 -1.66 13.32 -95.62
C ILE A 70 -0.80 13.49 -96.88
N ALA A 71 0.52 13.39 -96.75
CA ALA A 71 1.45 13.47 -97.88
C ALA A 71 1.18 12.34 -98.91
N ALA A 72 0.90 11.12 -98.46
CA ALA A 72 0.61 10.00 -99.33
C ALA A 72 -0.65 10.23 -100.18
N MET A 73 -1.72 10.77 -99.60
CA MET A 73 -2.93 11.14 -100.35
C MET A 73 -2.63 12.20 -101.41
N MET A 74 -1.87 13.23 -101.05
CA MET A 74 -1.51 14.32 -101.96
C MET A 74 -0.55 13.89 -103.08
N SER A 75 0.28 12.86 -102.85
CA SER A 75 1.21 12.33 -103.86
C SER A 75 0.50 11.76 -105.09
N ARG A 76 -0.79 11.43 -104.96
CA ARG A 76 -1.64 10.86 -106.00
C ARG A 76 -2.76 11.79 -106.44
N ASP A 77 -2.85 13.00 -105.91
CA ASP A 77 -3.86 13.97 -106.32
C ASP A 77 -3.62 14.41 -107.77
N GLU A 78 -4.67 14.40 -108.60
CA GLU A 78 -4.56 14.70 -110.04
C GLU A 78 -3.99 16.10 -110.30
N ARG A 79 -4.31 17.08 -109.45
CA ARG A 79 -3.82 18.45 -109.59
C ARG A 79 -2.34 18.55 -109.26
N VAL A 80 -1.90 17.77 -108.25
CA VAL A 80 -0.49 17.66 -107.88
C VAL A 80 0.30 17.00 -109.02
N LEU A 81 -0.18 15.86 -109.54
CA LEU A 81 0.46 15.15 -110.65
C LEU A 81 0.55 16.02 -111.91
N ALA A 82 -0.51 16.75 -112.26
CA ALA A 82 -0.50 17.67 -113.41
C ALA A 82 0.59 18.74 -113.28
N ALA A 83 0.71 19.38 -112.11
CA ALA A 83 1.76 20.37 -111.88
C ALA A 83 3.17 19.76 -111.89
N TYR A 84 3.34 18.53 -111.41
CA TYR A 84 4.62 17.82 -111.51
C TYR A 84 5.00 17.45 -112.95
N GLU A 85 4.04 17.13 -113.82
CA GLU A 85 4.31 16.94 -115.25
C GLU A 85 4.67 18.26 -115.97
N THR A 86 4.06 19.39 -115.56
CA THR A 86 4.52 20.72 -115.99
C THR A 86 5.96 20.97 -115.55
N ALA A 87 6.28 20.70 -114.27
CA ALA A 87 7.64 20.84 -113.76
C ALA A 87 8.63 19.90 -114.47
N ALA A 88 8.20 18.70 -114.85
CA ALA A 88 9.03 17.70 -115.53
C ALA A 88 9.67 18.25 -116.83
N GLN A 89 8.96 19.13 -117.54
CA GLN A 89 9.45 19.77 -118.77
C GLN A 89 10.64 20.73 -118.51
N GLY A 90 10.75 21.25 -117.28
CA GLY A 90 11.82 22.14 -116.85
C GLY A 90 13.19 21.47 -116.65
N PHE A 91 13.24 20.14 -116.50
CA PHE A 91 14.51 19.43 -116.20
C PHE A 91 15.48 19.34 -117.37
N ALA A 92 15.06 19.66 -118.59
CA ALA A 92 16.01 19.86 -119.69
C ALA A 92 16.98 21.02 -119.40
N ASN A 93 16.58 22.00 -118.56
CA ASN A 93 17.43 23.10 -118.08
C ASN A 93 17.07 23.47 -116.63
N PRO A 94 17.60 22.77 -115.62
CA PRO A 94 17.19 22.90 -114.23
C PRO A 94 17.82 24.14 -113.55
N SER A 95 17.24 25.31 -113.83
CA SER A 95 17.54 26.57 -113.14
C SER A 95 16.48 26.87 -112.06
N PRO A 96 16.84 27.48 -110.90
CA PRO A 96 15.88 27.86 -109.85
C PRO A 96 14.74 28.77 -110.33
N GLU A 97 14.97 29.49 -111.43
CA GLU A 97 14.05 30.45 -112.05
C GLU A 97 13.38 29.92 -113.33
N ASN A 98 13.48 28.61 -113.61
CA ASN A 98 12.89 28.03 -114.80
C ASN A 98 11.38 28.33 -114.89
N ALA A 99 10.91 28.75 -116.06
CA ALA A 99 9.52 29.13 -116.29
C ALA A 99 8.53 27.99 -116.01
N PHE A 100 8.90 26.74 -116.33
CA PHE A 100 8.08 25.56 -116.03
C PHE A 100 7.95 25.30 -114.52
N PHE A 101 9.00 25.54 -113.74
CA PHE A 101 8.92 25.43 -112.27
C PHE A 101 8.04 26.52 -111.66
N ARG A 102 8.11 27.76 -112.19
CA ARG A 102 7.20 28.85 -111.79
C ARG A 102 5.75 28.52 -112.12
N GLN A 103 5.50 28.06 -113.34
CA GLN A 103 4.16 27.66 -113.78
C GLN A 103 3.59 26.53 -112.92
N ALA A 104 4.36 25.45 -112.70
CA ALA A 104 3.97 24.34 -111.84
C ALA A 104 3.67 24.78 -110.39
N ARG A 105 4.43 25.74 -109.85
CA ARG A 105 4.18 26.32 -108.52
C ARG A 105 2.84 27.06 -108.47
N GLU A 106 2.54 27.86 -109.49
CA GLU A 106 1.26 28.57 -109.61
C GLU A 106 0.09 27.58 -109.77
N GLU A 107 0.27 26.53 -110.58
CA GLU A 107 -0.70 25.43 -110.74
C GLU A 107 -0.98 24.71 -109.41
N LEU A 108 0.05 24.37 -108.63
CA LEU A 108 -0.12 23.77 -107.30
C LEU A 108 -0.90 24.69 -106.35
N ARG A 109 -0.55 25.97 -106.32
CA ARG A 109 -1.20 26.95 -105.45
C ARG A 109 -2.67 27.14 -105.83
N ALA A 110 -2.95 27.34 -107.12
CA ALA A 110 -4.31 27.52 -107.61
C ALA A 110 -5.16 26.24 -107.45
N GLY A 111 -4.59 25.07 -107.76
CA GLY A 111 -5.29 23.79 -107.69
C GLY A 111 -5.63 23.35 -106.27
N LEU A 112 -4.77 23.69 -105.29
CA LEU A 112 -4.94 23.29 -103.89
C LEU A 112 -5.50 24.38 -102.98
N ASP A 113 -5.77 25.60 -103.47
CA ASP A 113 -6.29 26.72 -102.66
C ASP A 113 -7.56 26.33 -101.87
N GLY A 114 -8.54 25.70 -102.53
CA GLY A 114 -9.76 25.24 -101.87
C GLY A 114 -9.52 24.12 -100.83
N VAL A 115 -8.52 23.27 -101.05
CA VAL A 115 -8.14 22.22 -100.08
C VAL A 115 -7.47 22.85 -98.86
N GLN A 116 -6.58 23.81 -99.08
CA GLN A 116 -5.90 24.54 -98.03
C GLN A 116 -6.88 25.31 -97.14
N GLN A 117 -7.83 26.03 -97.73
CA GLN A 117 -8.87 26.75 -96.99
C GLN A 117 -9.77 25.80 -96.20
N GLY A 118 -10.20 24.70 -96.82
CA GLY A 118 -11.03 23.68 -96.17
C GLY A 118 -10.32 22.98 -95.01
N PHE A 119 -9.05 22.60 -95.19
CA PHE A 119 -8.23 21.99 -94.14
C PHE A 119 -8.05 22.93 -92.95
N THR A 120 -7.62 24.17 -93.23
CA THR A 120 -7.35 25.17 -92.19
C THR A 120 -8.62 25.50 -91.41
N GLY A 121 -9.77 25.67 -92.09
CA GLY A 121 -11.04 25.95 -91.42
C GLY A 121 -11.64 24.77 -90.64
N ALA A 122 -11.28 23.53 -90.98
CA ALA A 122 -11.79 22.34 -90.30
C ALA A 122 -10.93 21.87 -89.11
N THR A 123 -9.63 22.18 -89.13
CA THR A 123 -8.66 21.68 -88.14
C THR A 123 -8.10 22.77 -87.23
N ASP A 124 -8.29 24.05 -87.58
CA ASP A 124 -7.53 25.19 -87.04
C ASP A 124 -6.00 25.05 -87.21
N GLU A 125 -5.53 24.05 -87.98
CA GLU A 125 -4.12 23.83 -88.27
C GLU A 125 -3.73 24.43 -89.63
N ARG A 126 -2.48 24.89 -89.71
CA ARG A 126 -1.94 25.43 -90.96
C ARG A 126 -1.73 24.29 -91.96
N PHE A 127 -2.23 24.46 -93.18
CA PHE A 127 -1.96 23.53 -94.29
C PHE A 127 -0.48 23.59 -94.73
N SER A 128 0.37 22.80 -94.08
CA SER A 128 1.82 22.87 -94.19
C SER A 128 2.38 21.87 -95.21
N MET A 129 1.90 21.96 -96.46
CA MET A 129 2.36 21.12 -97.56
C MET A 129 3.56 21.69 -98.30
N HIS A 130 4.59 20.87 -98.53
CA HIS A 130 5.81 21.23 -99.27
C HIS A 130 6.04 20.25 -100.42
N PHE A 131 6.17 20.79 -101.62
CA PHE A 131 6.44 20.05 -102.85
C PHE A 131 7.90 20.24 -103.26
N HIS A 132 8.55 19.16 -103.67
CA HIS A 132 9.98 19.11 -104.00
C HIS A 132 10.22 18.51 -105.37
N LEU A 133 11.16 19.08 -106.11
CA LEU A 133 11.70 18.53 -107.34
C LEU A 133 12.62 17.32 -107.07
N PRO A 134 12.85 16.40 -108.04
CA PRO A 134 13.73 15.24 -107.89
C PRO A 134 15.18 15.57 -107.52
N ASP A 135 15.66 16.77 -107.87
CA ASP A 135 16.99 17.25 -107.49
C ASP A 135 17.02 17.93 -106.11
N ALA A 136 15.97 17.70 -105.29
CA ALA A 136 15.77 18.21 -103.94
C ALA A 136 15.68 19.74 -103.84
N ARG A 137 15.20 20.41 -104.90
CA ARG A 137 14.79 21.82 -104.81
C ARG A 137 13.34 21.96 -104.36
N SER A 138 13.06 23.04 -103.67
CA SER A 138 11.69 23.42 -103.27
C SER A 138 10.86 23.83 -104.48
N LEU A 139 9.87 23.04 -104.89
CA LEU A 139 8.93 23.44 -105.95
C LEU A 139 7.93 24.48 -105.43
N SER A 140 7.21 24.15 -104.36
CA SER A 140 6.20 25.02 -103.75
C SER A 140 6.05 24.72 -102.27
N ARG A 141 6.12 25.75 -101.42
CA ARG A 141 5.65 25.71 -100.03
C ARG A 141 4.29 26.38 -99.99
N MET A 142 3.23 25.62 -99.67
CA MET A 142 1.86 26.14 -99.68
C MET A 142 1.64 27.29 -98.69
N TRP A 143 2.43 27.29 -97.62
CA TRP A 143 2.38 28.30 -96.58
C TRP A 143 3.23 29.55 -96.84
N ASN A 144 4.07 29.53 -97.88
CA ASN A 144 4.91 30.67 -98.29
C ASN A 144 4.49 31.13 -99.69
N VAL A 145 3.46 31.99 -99.73
CA VAL A 145 2.93 32.57 -100.98
C VAL A 145 3.95 33.45 -101.71
N ASN A 146 4.95 33.97 -100.99
CA ASN A 146 5.99 34.86 -101.53
C ASN A 146 7.17 34.11 -102.16
N GLN A 147 7.19 32.77 -102.15
CA GLN A 147 8.26 32.02 -102.80
C GLN A 147 8.25 32.26 -104.32
N GLN A 148 9.33 32.85 -104.83
CA GLN A 148 9.53 33.18 -106.25
C GLN A 148 10.47 32.21 -106.98
N VAL A 149 11.37 31.55 -106.26
CA VAL A 149 12.39 30.66 -106.82
C VAL A 149 12.34 29.27 -106.20
N SER A 150 12.84 28.28 -106.92
CA SER A 150 13.00 26.92 -106.42
C SER A 150 14.38 26.73 -105.82
N ASP A 151 14.48 27.09 -104.53
CA ASP A 151 15.71 27.06 -103.74
C ASP A 151 16.20 25.62 -103.48
N ASP A 152 17.52 25.46 -103.40
CA ASP A 152 18.20 24.18 -103.16
C ASP A 152 18.18 23.83 -101.68
N LEU A 153 17.73 22.62 -101.38
CA LEU A 153 17.56 22.15 -100.01
C LEU A 153 18.62 21.13 -99.58
N ARG A 154 19.50 20.71 -100.50
CA ARG A 154 20.41 19.58 -100.27
C ARG A 154 21.38 19.77 -99.11
N ALA A 155 21.68 21.03 -98.78
CA ALA A 155 22.59 21.35 -97.68
C ALA A 155 22.05 20.94 -96.29
N PHE A 156 20.73 20.84 -96.12
CA PHE A 156 20.12 20.66 -94.79
C PHE A 156 18.86 19.77 -94.76
N ARG A 157 18.41 19.27 -95.91
CA ARG A 157 17.21 18.43 -96.03
C ARG A 157 17.58 17.02 -96.48
N SER A 158 18.25 16.28 -95.61
CA SER A 158 18.68 14.89 -95.86
C SER A 158 17.49 13.97 -96.15
N SER A 159 16.34 14.18 -95.50
CA SER A 159 15.12 13.39 -95.77
C SER A 159 14.57 13.59 -97.18
N VAL A 160 14.65 14.82 -97.72
CA VAL A 160 14.20 15.14 -99.08
C VAL A 160 15.12 14.48 -100.09
N ILE A 161 16.43 14.45 -99.83
CA ILE A 161 17.38 13.68 -100.64
C ILE A 161 17.04 12.19 -100.56
N ALA A 162 16.79 11.66 -99.36
CA ALA A 162 16.53 10.25 -99.13
C ALA A 162 15.29 9.75 -99.88
N VAL A 163 14.17 10.47 -99.83
CA VAL A 163 12.93 10.09 -100.55
C VAL A 163 13.07 10.21 -102.08
N ASN A 164 13.91 11.14 -102.56
CA ASN A 164 14.15 11.35 -103.99
C ASN A 164 15.30 10.50 -104.54
N SER A 165 15.93 9.67 -103.70
CA SER A 165 16.98 8.72 -104.09
C SER A 165 16.40 7.32 -104.23
N ARG A 166 16.88 6.54 -105.21
CA ARG A 166 16.41 5.16 -105.39
C ARG A 166 16.64 4.33 -104.10
N PRO A 167 15.66 3.53 -103.64
CA PRO A 167 14.46 3.06 -104.35
C PRO A 167 13.20 3.97 -104.21
N TYR A 168 13.36 5.23 -103.79
CA TYR A 168 12.28 6.19 -103.56
C TYR A 168 11.37 5.76 -102.40
N ASN A 169 11.96 5.40 -101.27
CA ASN A 169 11.19 5.04 -100.09
C ASN A 169 10.61 6.29 -99.43
N PRO A 170 9.36 6.28 -98.99
CA PRO A 170 8.84 7.34 -98.16
C PRO A 170 9.63 7.50 -96.86
N VAL A 171 9.70 8.72 -96.35
CA VAL A 171 10.39 9.08 -95.11
C VAL A 171 9.38 9.68 -94.14
N LYS A 172 9.45 9.29 -92.87
CA LYS A 172 8.67 9.92 -91.81
C LYS A 172 9.50 10.02 -90.54
N GLY A 173 9.26 11.05 -89.73
CA GLY A 173 9.94 11.24 -88.46
C GLY A 173 10.37 12.69 -88.25
N ILE A 174 11.26 12.89 -87.30
CA ILE A 174 11.79 14.21 -86.96
C ILE A 174 12.95 14.55 -87.88
N GLU A 175 13.05 15.82 -88.24
CA GLU A 175 14.27 16.37 -88.82
C GLU A 175 14.38 17.85 -88.47
N VAL A 176 15.61 18.34 -88.34
CA VAL A 176 15.86 19.75 -88.06
C VAL A 176 15.43 20.60 -89.27
N GLY A 177 14.64 21.62 -88.99
CA GLY A 177 14.22 22.66 -89.92
C GLY A 177 14.58 24.05 -89.39
N VAL A 178 14.08 25.07 -90.08
CA VAL A 178 14.36 26.48 -89.76
C VAL A 178 13.92 26.87 -88.34
N GLY A 179 12.85 26.24 -87.84
CA GLY A 179 12.29 26.43 -86.50
C GLY A 179 12.84 25.50 -85.41
N GLY A 180 13.83 24.65 -85.70
CA GLY A 180 14.23 23.53 -84.83
C GLY A 180 13.61 22.21 -85.29
N PHE A 181 13.16 21.36 -84.35
CA PHE A 181 12.56 20.07 -84.71
C PHE A 181 11.25 20.23 -85.48
N ALA A 182 11.15 19.55 -86.61
CA ALA A 182 9.92 19.44 -87.39
C ALA A 182 9.57 17.97 -87.59
N ILE A 183 8.30 17.63 -87.41
CA ILE A 183 7.79 16.27 -87.67
C ILE A 183 7.32 16.23 -89.12
N ARG A 184 7.82 15.27 -89.89
CA ARG A 184 7.66 15.27 -91.35
C ARG A 184 7.16 13.93 -91.84
N GLY A 185 6.31 13.98 -92.86
CA GLY A 185 5.93 12.82 -93.66
C GLY A 185 6.14 13.15 -95.13
N ILE A 186 7.08 12.45 -95.77
CA ILE A 186 7.52 12.72 -97.14
C ILE A 186 7.32 11.49 -98.01
N VAL A 187 6.64 11.66 -99.14
CA VAL A 187 6.25 10.59 -100.05
C VAL A 187 6.70 10.92 -101.47
N PRO A 188 7.29 9.97 -102.21
CA PRO A 188 7.66 10.19 -103.61
C PRO A 188 6.42 10.40 -104.48
N VAL A 189 6.52 11.33 -105.43
CA VAL A 189 5.52 11.54 -106.47
C VAL A 189 5.98 10.79 -107.71
N THR A 190 5.16 9.84 -108.16
CA THR A 190 5.45 8.99 -109.32
C THR A 190 4.37 9.18 -110.38
N ALA A 191 4.81 9.42 -111.62
CA ALA A 191 3.96 9.45 -112.79
C ALA A 191 3.26 8.10 -113.00
N SER A 192 2.20 8.09 -113.80
CA SER A 192 1.46 6.87 -114.17
C SER A 192 2.32 5.85 -114.93
N ASP A 193 3.38 6.30 -115.61
CA ASP A 193 4.36 5.46 -116.31
C ASP A 193 5.53 4.98 -115.42
N GLY A 194 5.51 5.33 -114.13
CA GLY A 194 6.54 4.94 -113.15
C GLY A 194 7.75 5.88 -113.08
N ARG A 195 7.79 6.99 -113.83
CA ARG A 195 8.83 8.01 -113.67
C ARG A 195 8.71 8.71 -112.30
N HIS A 196 9.85 8.95 -111.65
CA HIS A 196 9.92 9.74 -110.42
C HIS A 196 9.89 11.22 -110.76
N LEU A 197 8.88 11.95 -110.27
CA LEU A 197 8.66 13.36 -110.57
C LEU A 197 9.09 14.30 -109.44
N GLY A 198 9.29 13.78 -108.23
CA GLY A 198 9.69 14.56 -107.08
C GLY A 198 9.13 13.97 -105.79
N SER A 199 8.88 14.79 -104.78
CA SER A 199 8.30 14.31 -103.52
C SER A 199 7.41 15.35 -102.87
N VAL A 200 6.37 14.89 -102.21
CA VAL A 200 5.46 15.71 -101.44
C VAL A 200 5.68 15.47 -99.94
N GLU A 201 5.64 16.54 -99.17
CA GLU A 201 5.82 16.54 -97.72
C GLU A 201 4.63 17.23 -97.05
N TYR A 202 4.21 16.70 -95.91
CA TYR A 202 3.41 17.40 -94.93
C TYR A 202 4.22 17.58 -93.65
N LEU A 203 4.18 18.79 -93.07
CA LEU A 203 4.86 19.12 -91.81
C LEU A 203 3.84 19.08 -90.66
N GLY A 204 4.03 18.15 -89.74
CA GLY A 204 3.35 18.13 -88.45
C GLY A 204 4.01 19.10 -87.46
N ASP A 205 3.20 19.65 -86.55
CA ASP A 205 3.66 20.61 -85.57
C ASP A 205 4.30 19.92 -84.35
N PHE A 206 5.61 20.10 -84.20
CA PHE A 206 6.35 19.60 -83.03
C PHE A 206 5.95 20.34 -81.74
N ASN A 207 5.58 21.62 -81.82
CA ASN A 207 5.21 22.41 -80.64
C ASN A 207 3.93 21.87 -79.99
N SER A 208 2.97 21.39 -80.78
CA SER A 208 1.78 20.72 -80.27
C SER A 208 2.11 19.43 -79.50
N VAL A 209 3.13 18.67 -79.92
CA VAL A 209 3.61 17.49 -79.19
C VAL A 209 4.30 17.88 -77.88
N PHE A 210 5.12 18.94 -77.91
CA PHE A 210 5.76 19.47 -76.70
C PHE A 210 4.72 20.04 -75.71
N ALA A 211 3.73 20.80 -76.17
CA ALA A 211 2.69 21.38 -75.34
C ALA A 211 1.83 20.31 -74.63
N ALA A 212 1.63 19.15 -75.26
CA ALA A 212 0.91 18.03 -74.64
C ALA A 212 1.64 17.46 -73.41
N LEU A 213 2.95 17.65 -73.28
CA LEU A 213 3.72 17.28 -72.08
C LEU A 213 3.50 18.24 -70.91
N LEU A 214 3.12 19.49 -71.19
CA LEU A 214 2.89 20.52 -70.17
C LEU A 214 1.44 20.52 -69.65
N GLY A 215 0.60 19.60 -70.10
CA GLY A 215 -0.83 19.55 -69.76
C GLY A 215 -1.15 19.05 -68.35
N THR A 216 -0.17 18.56 -67.59
CA THR A 216 -0.34 18.06 -66.21
C THR A 216 0.20 19.09 -65.22
N GLU A 217 -0.58 19.45 -64.19
CA GLU A 217 -0.13 20.39 -63.15
C GLU A 217 1.21 19.96 -62.52
N GLY A 218 2.18 20.87 -62.50
CA GLY A 218 3.49 20.65 -61.87
C GLY A 218 4.51 19.87 -62.71
N GLN A 219 4.20 19.53 -63.97
CA GLN A 219 5.19 18.99 -64.91
C GLN A 219 5.88 20.11 -65.68
N GLU A 220 7.20 20.05 -65.70
CA GLU A 220 8.03 20.92 -66.52
C GLU A 220 8.75 20.08 -67.57
N ALA A 221 8.94 20.66 -68.76
CA ALA A 221 9.64 19.99 -69.85
C ALA A 221 10.56 20.96 -70.57
N ALA A 222 11.66 20.43 -71.10
CA ALA A 222 12.60 21.13 -71.94
C ALA A 222 13.08 20.22 -73.07
N VAL A 223 13.28 20.80 -74.25
CA VAL A 223 13.82 20.12 -75.41
C VAL A 223 15.10 20.82 -75.82
N TYR A 224 16.15 20.04 -76.00
CA TYR A 224 17.46 20.48 -76.44
C TYR A 224 17.79 19.82 -77.77
N MET A 225 18.40 20.57 -78.68
CA MET A 225 18.86 20.08 -79.98
C MET A 225 20.38 20.14 -80.03
N THR A 226 21.02 19.21 -80.73
CA THR A 226 22.45 19.26 -81.01
C THR A 226 22.78 20.49 -81.87
N ALA A 227 23.94 21.10 -81.62
CA ALA A 227 24.32 22.38 -82.24
C ALA A 227 24.90 22.22 -83.67
N ASP A 228 25.11 20.99 -84.13
CA ASP A 228 25.62 20.63 -85.46
C ASP A 228 24.74 21.17 -86.60
N MET A 229 23.42 21.21 -86.39
CA MET A 229 22.45 21.73 -87.36
C MET A 229 21.97 23.17 -87.06
N LEU A 230 22.59 23.86 -86.07
CA LEU A 230 22.17 25.19 -85.63
C LEU A 230 22.32 26.28 -86.71
N GLU A 231 23.27 26.12 -87.64
CA GLU A 231 23.44 27.06 -88.76
C GLU A 231 22.20 27.10 -89.67
N PHE A 232 21.40 26.03 -89.70
CA PHE A 232 20.17 25.91 -90.49
C PHE A 232 18.89 26.20 -89.68
N ALA A 233 18.94 26.06 -88.36
CA ALA A 233 17.83 26.37 -87.46
C ALA A 233 17.80 27.88 -87.11
N LEU A 234 17.51 28.72 -88.10
CA LEU A 234 17.60 30.19 -88.00
C LEU A 234 16.77 30.78 -86.84
N GLU A 235 15.64 30.19 -86.49
CA GLU A 235 14.78 30.68 -85.40
C GLU A 235 15.35 30.33 -84.01
N LEU A 236 16.31 29.40 -83.94
CA LEU A 236 17.00 29.02 -82.71
C LEU A 236 18.30 29.79 -82.46
N GLN A 237 18.66 30.75 -83.32
CA GLN A 237 19.92 31.49 -83.21
C GLN A 237 19.88 32.65 -82.20
N ASP A 238 18.69 33.05 -81.70
CA ASP A 238 18.57 34.07 -80.66
C ASP A 238 19.00 33.50 -79.29
N PRO A 239 20.17 33.88 -78.75
CA PRO A 239 20.70 33.29 -77.53
C PRO A 239 19.89 33.66 -76.28
N ASN A 240 19.04 34.70 -76.34
CA ASN A 240 18.19 35.08 -75.21
C ASN A 240 16.94 34.20 -75.11
N LYS A 241 16.44 33.73 -76.26
CA LYS A 241 15.28 32.83 -76.32
C LYS A 241 15.70 31.36 -76.27
N ASN A 242 16.81 31.04 -76.94
CA ASN A 242 17.31 29.70 -77.16
C ASN A 242 18.77 29.62 -76.65
N PRO A 243 18.98 29.63 -75.32
CA PRO A 243 20.32 29.61 -74.77
C PRO A 243 21.05 28.32 -75.15
N LYS A 244 22.34 28.46 -75.47
CA LYS A 244 23.24 27.32 -75.67
C LYS A 244 23.62 26.70 -74.34
N ILE A 245 23.66 25.38 -74.31
CA ILE A 245 24.16 24.60 -73.18
C ILE A 245 25.51 24.02 -73.59
N GLY A 246 26.59 24.63 -73.08
CA GLY A 246 27.94 24.33 -73.57
C GLY A 246 28.13 24.77 -75.04
N ASN A 247 28.87 23.98 -75.80
CA ASN A 247 29.07 24.19 -77.23
C ASN A 247 28.17 23.30 -78.09
N ASP A 248 27.73 22.17 -77.54
CA ASP A 248 27.14 21.08 -78.34
C ASP A 248 25.61 21.08 -78.38
N PHE A 249 24.93 21.90 -77.57
CA PHE A 249 23.46 21.93 -77.50
C PHE A 249 22.86 23.33 -77.50
N VAL A 250 21.63 23.43 -78.00
CA VAL A 250 20.78 24.62 -77.97
C VAL A 250 19.40 24.28 -77.42
N THR A 251 18.80 25.17 -76.65
CA THR A 251 17.42 25.00 -76.17
C THR A 251 16.44 25.26 -77.32
N VAL A 252 15.47 24.37 -77.51
CA VAL A 252 14.41 24.50 -78.54
C VAL A 252 13.11 24.97 -77.91
N ASN A 253 12.64 24.24 -76.89
CA ASN A 253 11.46 24.59 -76.11
C ASN A 253 11.79 24.38 -74.63
N ARG A 254 11.22 25.19 -73.76
CA ARG A 254 11.36 25.05 -72.31
C ARG A 254 10.12 25.64 -71.64
N SER A 255 9.67 25.03 -70.54
CA SER A 255 8.76 25.68 -69.60
C SER A 255 9.41 26.90 -68.94
N ASP A 256 8.62 27.89 -68.53
CA ASP A 256 9.12 29.19 -68.05
C ASP A 256 9.92 29.13 -66.72
N ASN A 257 9.95 27.98 -66.05
CA ASN A 257 10.57 27.79 -64.75
C ASN A 257 12.08 27.50 -64.81
N ASP A 258 12.78 27.90 -63.76
CA ASP A 258 14.25 27.87 -63.66
C ASP A 258 14.84 26.48 -63.29
N VAL A 259 13.99 25.46 -63.15
CA VAL A 259 14.39 24.12 -62.66
C VAL A 259 15.53 23.55 -63.52
N PHE A 260 15.39 23.61 -64.84
CA PHE A 260 16.39 23.05 -65.75
C PHE A 260 17.72 23.81 -65.78
N ALA A 261 17.75 25.11 -65.50
CA ALA A 261 18.98 25.91 -65.60
C ALA A 261 20.06 25.51 -64.58
N ARG A 262 19.64 24.93 -63.45
CA ARG A 262 20.53 24.52 -62.35
C ARG A 262 20.96 23.05 -62.45
N ILE A 263 20.28 22.26 -63.29
CA ILE A 263 20.40 20.80 -63.34
C ILE A 263 21.01 20.34 -64.65
N ILE A 264 20.60 20.95 -65.76
CA ILE A 264 20.97 20.53 -67.09
C ILE A 264 22.36 21.09 -67.43
N THR A 265 23.31 20.19 -67.64
CA THR A 265 24.66 20.50 -68.11
C THR A 265 24.93 19.78 -69.42
N GLU A 266 25.92 20.26 -70.17
CA GLU A 266 26.36 19.63 -71.42
C GLU A 266 26.69 18.14 -71.22
N SER A 267 27.34 17.78 -70.11
CA SER A 267 27.67 16.38 -69.80
C SER A 267 26.44 15.47 -69.62
N VAL A 268 25.38 15.99 -68.98
CA VAL A 268 24.14 15.26 -68.72
C VAL A 268 23.35 15.08 -70.02
N LEU A 269 23.31 16.12 -70.86
CA LEU A 269 22.68 16.03 -72.18
C LEU A 269 23.42 15.04 -73.08
N GLN A 270 24.76 15.06 -73.07
CA GLN A 270 25.56 14.11 -73.84
C GLN A 270 25.32 12.66 -73.41
N GLN A 271 25.20 12.41 -72.10
CA GLN A 271 24.83 11.09 -71.59
C GLN A 271 23.42 10.68 -72.05
N ALA A 272 22.47 11.62 -71.98
CA ALA A 272 21.07 11.40 -72.37
C ALA A 272 20.85 11.11 -73.86
N LEU A 273 21.82 11.45 -74.73
CA LEU A 273 21.80 11.02 -76.13
C LEU A 273 21.99 9.50 -76.29
N SER A 274 22.61 8.83 -75.31
CA SER A 274 22.94 7.40 -75.37
C SER A 274 22.06 6.50 -74.51
N GLU A 275 21.57 7.01 -73.38
CA GLU A 275 20.73 6.26 -72.44
C GLU A 275 19.76 7.19 -71.70
N ASN A 276 18.68 6.62 -71.15
CA ASN A 276 17.76 7.40 -70.32
C ASN A 276 18.43 7.75 -68.97
N VAL A 277 18.48 9.04 -68.64
CA VAL A 277 19.13 9.54 -67.43
C VAL A 277 18.07 10.00 -66.44
N PHE A 278 18.19 9.58 -65.18
CA PHE A 278 17.29 10.01 -64.09
C PHE A 278 18.10 10.65 -62.96
N ILE A 279 17.81 11.92 -62.66
CA ILE A 279 18.52 12.71 -61.66
C ILE A 279 17.52 13.21 -60.61
N ARG A 280 17.96 13.24 -59.34
CA ARG A 280 17.24 13.95 -58.28
C ARG A 280 17.88 15.30 -58.06
N ALA A 281 17.10 16.37 -58.11
CA ALA A 281 17.58 17.74 -57.96
C ALA A 281 16.57 18.60 -57.20
N ASP A 282 16.98 19.13 -56.06
CA ASP A 282 16.15 19.91 -55.14
C ASP A 282 14.78 19.23 -54.91
N GLU A 283 13.70 19.90 -55.33
CA GLU A 283 12.31 19.45 -55.20
C GLU A 283 11.78 18.68 -56.41
N HIS A 284 12.66 18.18 -57.28
CA HIS A 284 12.26 17.51 -58.52
C HIS A 284 13.08 16.25 -58.80
N PHE A 285 12.43 15.25 -59.40
CA PHE A 285 13.10 14.24 -60.19
C PHE A 285 13.06 14.66 -61.65
N VAL A 286 14.18 14.52 -62.35
CA VAL A 286 14.31 14.86 -63.78
C VAL A 286 14.64 13.60 -64.57
N GLY A 287 13.84 13.32 -65.58
CA GLY A 287 14.10 12.25 -66.55
C GLY A 287 14.52 12.85 -67.88
N LEU A 288 15.59 12.32 -68.48
CA LEU A 288 16.08 12.74 -69.78
C LEU A 288 16.12 11.56 -70.76
N THR A 289 15.77 11.80 -72.01
CA THR A 289 15.76 10.81 -73.09
C THR A 289 16.21 11.44 -74.40
N SER A 290 16.80 10.64 -75.29
CA SER A 290 17.15 11.07 -76.64
C SER A 290 15.91 11.34 -77.51
N ILE A 291 16.06 12.28 -78.43
CA ILE A 291 15.17 12.52 -79.57
C ILE A 291 15.95 12.14 -80.82
N SER A 292 15.43 11.18 -81.57
CA SER A 292 16.05 10.70 -82.80
C SER A 292 15.39 11.32 -84.03
N ASP A 293 16.17 11.48 -85.10
CA ASP A 293 15.67 11.88 -86.40
C ASP A 293 15.00 10.71 -87.13
N TYR A 294 14.57 10.96 -88.37
CA TYR A 294 13.94 9.96 -89.24
C TYR A 294 14.84 8.75 -89.56
N ALA A 295 16.17 8.87 -89.43
CA ALA A 295 17.13 7.80 -89.64
C ALA A 295 17.44 7.01 -88.36
N GLY A 296 17.00 7.52 -87.21
CA GLY A 296 17.25 6.95 -85.88
C GLY A 296 18.45 7.57 -85.17
N ASP A 297 19.13 8.54 -85.78
CA ASP A 297 20.29 9.20 -85.19
C ASP A 297 19.84 10.20 -84.13
N PRO A 298 20.48 10.24 -82.94
CA PRO A 298 20.09 11.14 -81.87
C PRO A 298 20.47 12.58 -82.20
N VAL A 299 19.47 13.45 -82.32
CA VAL A 299 19.59 14.86 -82.72
C VAL A 299 19.18 15.83 -81.61
N GLY A 300 18.72 15.31 -80.47
CA GLY A 300 18.33 16.11 -79.32
C GLY A 300 18.03 15.31 -78.09
N VAL A 301 17.61 16.01 -77.03
CA VAL A 301 17.26 15.45 -75.74
C VAL A 301 15.98 16.11 -75.24
N LEU A 302 15.03 15.31 -74.79
CA LEU A 302 13.90 15.74 -73.99
C LEU A 302 14.28 15.59 -72.51
N ALA A 303 14.02 16.62 -71.71
CA ALA A 303 14.03 16.58 -70.25
C ALA A 303 12.62 16.84 -69.71
N VAL A 304 12.17 16.05 -68.74
CA VAL A 304 10.86 16.17 -68.07
C VAL A 304 11.06 16.09 -66.55
N THR A 305 10.25 16.79 -65.76
CA THR A 305 10.31 16.77 -64.30
C THR A 305 9.10 16.11 -63.64
N ALA A 306 9.30 15.62 -62.41
CA ALA A 306 8.27 15.20 -61.48
C ALA A 306 8.53 15.84 -60.11
N SER A 307 7.59 16.65 -59.61
CA SER A 307 7.71 17.39 -58.34
C SER A 307 7.70 16.49 -57.10
N THR A 308 8.45 16.89 -56.07
CA THR A 308 8.46 16.28 -54.73
C THR A 308 7.65 17.09 -53.70
N ALA A 309 6.93 18.14 -54.09
CA ALA A 309 6.19 18.97 -53.11
C ALA A 309 5.17 18.15 -52.28
N ASP A 310 4.51 17.16 -52.89
CA ASP A 310 3.59 16.25 -52.20
C ASP A 310 4.28 15.40 -51.11
N LEU A 311 5.56 15.07 -51.32
CA LEU A 311 6.38 14.33 -50.35
C LEU A 311 6.66 15.14 -49.11
N ASP A 312 7.08 16.38 -49.28
CA ASP A 312 7.46 17.25 -48.17
C ASP A 312 6.23 17.56 -47.30
N ALA A 313 5.06 17.72 -47.93
CA ALA A 313 3.79 17.88 -47.23
C ALA A 313 3.41 16.62 -46.42
N LEU A 314 3.55 15.42 -46.99
CA LEU A 314 3.26 14.16 -46.29
C LEU A 314 4.26 13.87 -45.16
N GLN A 315 5.55 14.12 -45.38
CA GLN A 315 6.59 13.97 -44.37
C GLN A 315 6.36 14.93 -43.20
N SER A 316 6.01 16.19 -43.46
CA SER A 316 5.73 17.17 -42.42
C SER A 316 4.54 16.77 -41.55
N ARG A 317 3.47 16.23 -42.14
CA ARG A 317 2.30 15.71 -41.39
C ARG A 317 2.65 14.49 -40.55
N LEU A 318 3.41 13.55 -41.10
CA LEU A 318 3.86 12.36 -40.38
C LEU A 318 4.74 12.73 -39.18
N PHE A 319 5.67 13.67 -39.38
CA PHE A 319 6.55 14.17 -38.32
C PHE A 319 5.76 14.83 -37.18
N LEU A 320 4.76 15.66 -37.51
CA LEU A 320 3.92 16.32 -36.51
C LEU A 320 3.11 15.30 -35.69
N LEU A 321 2.54 14.27 -36.34
CA LEU A 321 1.82 13.20 -35.65
C LEU A 321 2.74 12.42 -34.68
N LEU A 322 3.94 12.05 -35.12
CA LEU A 322 4.92 11.37 -34.27
C LEU A 322 5.37 12.24 -33.09
N ALA A 323 5.55 13.55 -33.30
CA ALA A 323 5.88 14.50 -32.23
C ALA A 323 4.76 14.63 -31.18
N LEU A 324 3.49 14.64 -31.59
CA LEU A 324 2.35 14.65 -30.66
C LEU A 324 2.28 13.36 -29.83
N ILE A 325 2.49 12.19 -30.44
CA ILE A 325 2.57 10.91 -29.74
C ILE A 325 3.72 10.93 -28.74
N PHE A 326 4.86 11.50 -29.12
CA PHE A 326 6.02 11.66 -28.23
C PHE A 326 5.67 12.48 -26.98
N VAL A 327 5.09 13.66 -27.15
CA VAL A 327 4.68 14.53 -26.03
C VAL A 327 3.64 13.85 -25.15
N GLY A 328 2.64 13.19 -25.74
CA GLY A 328 1.63 12.44 -24.99
C GLY A 328 2.24 11.35 -24.11
N ALA A 329 3.19 10.58 -24.63
CA ALA A 329 3.89 9.56 -23.86
C ALA A 329 4.71 10.16 -22.69
N GLN A 330 5.32 11.34 -22.86
CA GLN A 330 6.05 12.01 -21.77
C GLN A 330 5.12 12.41 -20.62
N VAL A 331 3.92 12.91 -20.94
CA VAL A 331 2.91 13.26 -19.92
C VAL A 331 2.46 12.01 -19.15
N ILE A 332 2.26 10.88 -19.84
CA ILE A 332 1.88 9.62 -19.19
C ILE A 332 2.99 9.12 -18.26
N VAL A 333 4.25 9.10 -18.72
CA VAL A 333 5.40 8.66 -17.91
C VAL A 333 5.57 9.57 -16.69
N ALA A 334 5.46 10.89 -16.85
CA ALA A 334 5.50 11.85 -15.75
C ALA A 334 4.35 11.65 -14.75
N GLY A 335 3.13 11.40 -15.24
CA GLY A 335 1.95 11.12 -14.42
C GLY A 335 2.10 9.85 -13.59
N ILE A 336 2.57 8.75 -14.21
CA ILE A 336 2.89 7.49 -13.50
C ILE A 336 3.98 7.74 -12.46
N GLY A 337 5.05 8.45 -12.81
CA GLY A 337 6.14 8.78 -11.88
C GLY A 337 5.67 9.59 -10.67
N TRP A 338 4.80 10.58 -10.89
CA TRP A 338 4.17 11.36 -9.82
C TRP A 338 3.28 10.51 -8.92
N MET A 339 2.44 9.64 -9.51
CA MET A 339 1.56 8.72 -8.77
C MET A 339 2.37 7.76 -7.90
N VAL A 340 3.41 7.13 -8.44
CA VAL A 340 4.30 6.23 -7.68
C VAL A 340 4.99 6.98 -6.55
N SER A 341 5.53 8.17 -6.80
CA SER A 341 6.18 8.98 -5.76
C SER A 341 5.24 9.35 -4.62
N ARG A 342 3.98 9.68 -4.93
CA ARG A 342 2.95 9.99 -3.92
C ARG A 342 2.58 8.76 -3.09
N SER A 343 2.47 7.60 -3.72
CA SER A 343 2.18 6.33 -3.03
C SER A 343 3.31 5.91 -2.09
N VAL A 344 4.58 6.06 -2.52
CA VAL A 344 5.76 5.79 -1.69
C VAL A 344 5.75 6.65 -0.42
N LEU A 345 5.52 7.97 -0.53
CA LEU A 345 5.47 8.86 0.64
C LEU A 345 4.35 8.47 1.62
N ARG A 346 3.16 8.09 1.12
CA ARG A 346 2.06 7.63 1.98
C ARG A 346 2.41 6.35 2.73
N ILE A 347 3.02 5.37 2.06
CA ILE A 347 3.38 4.12 2.71
C ILE A 347 4.44 4.35 3.80
N THR A 348 5.41 5.25 3.56
CA THR A 348 6.40 5.60 4.60
C THR A 348 5.77 6.26 5.82
N THR A 349 4.77 7.15 5.64
CA THR A 349 4.05 7.76 6.77
C THR A 349 3.23 6.73 7.53
N ILE A 350 2.51 5.84 6.82
CA ILE A 350 1.73 4.77 7.45
C ILE A 350 2.64 3.81 8.21
N SER A 351 3.81 3.46 7.66
CA SER A 351 4.80 2.62 8.34
C SER A 351 5.30 3.29 9.63
N GLY A 352 5.61 4.59 9.59
CA GLY A 352 5.99 5.34 10.78
C GLY A 352 4.90 5.32 11.87
N ASN A 353 3.64 5.55 11.48
CA ASN A 353 2.51 5.51 12.41
C ASN A 353 2.27 4.09 12.97
N LEU A 354 2.49 3.03 12.18
CA LEU A 354 2.40 1.65 12.63
C LEU A 354 3.48 1.32 13.67
N ASP A 355 4.69 1.83 13.46
CA ASP A 355 5.81 1.64 14.39
C ASP A 355 5.56 2.34 15.73
N GLU A 356 5.09 3.59 15.70
CA GLU A 356 4.69 4.34 16.91
C GLU A 356 3.52 3.68 17.65
N SER A 357 2.54 3.16 16.91
CA SER A 357 1.41 2.41 17.48
C SER A 357 1.87 1.11 18.13
N ALA A 358 2.76 0.36 17.47
CA ALA A 358 3.32 -0.87 18.01
C ALA A 358 4.15 -0.60 19.28
N GLU A 359 4.94 0.47 19.31
CA GLU A 359 5.69 0.87 20.51
C GLU A 359 4.76 1.26 21.66
N THR A 360 3.67 1.96 21.36
CA THR A 360 2.65 2.33 22.35
C THR A 360 1.95 1.09 22.92
N ILE A 361 1.59 0.13 22.07
CA ILE A 361 1.02 -1.16 22.49
C ILE A 361 2.02 -1.90 23.38
N ASN A 362 3.29 -1.99 22.98
CA ASN A 362 4.33 -2.67 23.74
C ASN A 362 4.49 -2.10 25.16
N ARG A 363 4.53 -0.75 25.29
CA ARG A 363 4.59 -0.09 26.61
C ARG A 363 3.32 -0.37 27.43
N ALA A 364 2.14 -0.31 26.82
CA ALA A 364 0.87 -0.58 27.51
C ALA A 364 0.78 -2.03 27.99
N THR A 365 1.24 -3.01 27.20
CA THR A 365 1.29 -4.42 27.60
C THR A 365 2.31 -4.69 28.69
N GLU A 366 3.45 -4.00 28.70
CA GLU A 366 4.45 -4.11 29.76
C GLU A 366 3.90 -3.57 31.10
N GLN A 367 3.18 -2.45 31.06
CA GLN A 367 2.45 -1.92 32.22
C GLN A 367 1.36 -2.88 32.70
N LEU A 368 0.61 -3.49 31.77
CA LEU A 368 -0.47 -4.42 32.10
C LEU A 368 0.07 -5.73 32.71
N ALA A 369 1.17 -6.26 32.17
CA ALA A 369 1.87 -7.41 32.76
C ALA A 369 2.36 -7.11 34.18
N GLY A 370 3.02 -5.96 34.39
CA GLY A 370 3.45 -5.54 35.73
C GLY A 370 2.29 -5.33 36.72
N ALA A 371 1.17 -4.76 36.26
CA ALA A 371 -0.04 -4.62 37.08
C ALA A 371 -0.68 -5.98 37.41
N SER A 372 -0.63 -6.93 36.48
CA SER A 372 -1.13 -8.29 36.68
C SER A 372 -0.27 -9.06 37.68
N ASP A 373 1.06 -8.99 37.57
CA ASP A 373 1.98 -9.58 38.55
C ASP A 373 1.74 -9.01 39.96
N ALA A 374 1.54 -7.69 40.07
CA ALA A 374 1.21 -7.06 41.34
C ALA A 374 -0.13 -7.56 41.90
N LEU A 375 -1.16 -7.71 41.06
CA LEU A 375 -2.47 -8.23 41.45
C LEU A 375 -2.41 -9.70 41.90
N ALA A 376 -1.63 -10.53 41.21
CA ALA A 376 -1.40 -11.92 41.60
C ALA A 376 -0.68 -11.99 42.95
N GLY A 377 0.35 -11.16 43.14
CA GLY A 377 1.05 -11.02 44.42
C GLY A 377 0.13 -10.60 45.56
N SER A 378 -0.65 -9.53 45.37
CA SER A 378 -1.61 -9.08 46.39
C SER A 378 -2.72 -10.10 46.68
N SER A 379 -3.17 -10.83 45.66
CA SER A 379 -4.18 -11.89 45.84
C SER A 379 -3.60 -13.06 46.65
N THR A 380 -2.32 -13.39 46.47
CA THR A 380 -1.64 -14.42 47.28
C THR A 380 -1.52 -13.98 48.74
N GLU A 381 -1.12 -12.73 48.97
CA GLU A 381 -1.03 -12.16 50.33
C GLU A 381 -2.41 -12.09 51.00
N GLN A 382 -3.44 -11.68 50.26
CA GLN A 382 -4.82 -11.67 50.72
C GLN A 382 -5.32 -13.08 51.06
N ALA A 383 -4.98 -14.10 50.27
CA ALA A 383 -5.33 -15.49 50.57
C ALA A 383 -4.69 -15.97 51.89
N ALA A 384 -3.43 -15.60 52.15
CA ALA A 384 -2.76 -15.89 53.42
C ALA A 384 -3.47 -15.21 54.61
N SER A 385 -3.83 -13.93 54.48
CA SER A 385 -4.58 -13.21 55.51
C SER A 385 -5.98 -13.79 55.73
N LEU A 386 -6.65 -14.26 54.68
CA LEU A 386 -7.94 -14.95 54.79
C LEU A 386 -7.80 -16.30 55.52
N GLN A 387 -6.73 -17.06 55.27
CA GLN A 387 -6.45 -18.31 56.00
C GLN A 387 -6.24 -18.04 57.50
N GLU A 388 -5.45 -17.02 57.85
CA GLU A 388 -5.22 -16.64 59.25
C GLU A 388 -6.50 -16.19 59.94
N THR A 389 -7.31 -15.37 59.24
CA THR A 389 -8.61 -14.91 59.74
C THR A 389 -9.58 -16.06 59.92
N SER A 390 -9.63 -17.02 58.98
CA SER A 390 -10.46 -18.22 59.07
C SER A 390 -10.06 -19.08 60.28
N ALA A 391 -8.76 -19.25 60.52
CA ALA A 391 -8.25 -19.97 61.70
C ALA A 391 -8.64 -19.26 63.01
N ALA A 392 -8.55 -17.92 63.05
CA ALA A 392 -8.99 -17.13 64.19
C ALA A 392 -10.50 -17.25 64.45
N LEU A 393 -11.32 -17.26 63.39
CA LEU A 393 -12.77 -17.47 63.49
C LEU A 393 -13.12 -18.86 63.99
N GLN A 394 -12.45 -19.91 63.50
CA GLN A 394 -12.64 -21.27 64.02
C GLN A 394 -12.28 -21.37 65.50
N MET A 395 -11.18 -20.75 65.92
CA MET A 395 -10.81 -20.69 67.34
C MET A 395 -11.86 -19.95 68.17
N THR A 396 -12.35 -18.82 67.68
CA THR A 396 -13.39 -18.03 68.36
C THR A 396 -14.71 -18.79 68.46
N SER A 397 -15.10 -19.52 67.41
CA SER A 397 -16.29 -20.38 67.41
C SER A 397 -16.18 -21.50 68.46
N ARG A 398 -15.02 -22.18 68.56
CA ARG A 398 -14.78 -23.17 69.61
C ARG A 398 -14.86 -22.57 71.02
N LEU A 399 -14.27 -21.39 71.22
CA LEU A 399 -14.33 -20.70 72.50
C LEU A 399 -15.77 -20.34 72.89
N SER A 400 -16.59 -19.96 71.91
CA SER A 400 -18.01 -19.68 72.10
C SER A 400 -18.78 -20.93 72.55
N GLU A 401 -18.55 -22.09 71.91
CA GLU A 401 -19.13 -23.38 72.30
C GLU A 401 -18.73 -23.79 73.73
N ASP A 402 -17.45 -23.62 74.08
CA ASP A 402 -16.95 -23.88 75.43
C ASP A 402 -17.64 -22.96 76.45
N ASN A 403 -17.79 -21.67 76.14
CA ASN A 403 -18.48 -20.72 77.01
C ASN A 403 -19.95 -21.12 77.23
N THR A 404 -20.68 -21.57 76.20
CA THR A 404 -22.04 -22.13 76.37
C THR A 404 -22.05 -23.30 77.34
N SER A 405 -21.06 -24.20 77.27
CA SER A 405 -20.92 -25.32 78.20
C SER A 405 -20.65 -24.85 79.63
N HIS A 406 -19.77 -23.85 79.80
CA HIS A 406 -19.47 -23.24 81.10
C HIS A 406 -20.71 -22.56 81.73
N LEU A 407 -21.50 -21.84 80.94
CA LEU A 407 -22.73 -21.20 81.41
C LEU A 407 -23.77 -22.23 81.85
N ARG A 408 -23.95 -23.33 81.11
CA ARG A 408 -24.86 -24.41 81.53
C ARG A 408 -24.45 -25.02 82.86
N LYS A 409 -23.14 -25.20 83.09
CA LYS A 409 -22.62 -25.68 84.38
C LYS A 409 -22.83 -24.65 85.49
N ALA A 410 -22.65 -23.36 85.20
CA ALA A 410 -22.90 -22.29 86.16
C ALA A 410 -24.40 -22.22 86.56
N GLN A 411 -25.31 -22.36 85.59
CA GLN A 411 -26.75 -22.41 85.84
C GLN A 411 -27.14 -23.61 86.72
N ASP A 412 -26.60 -24.81 86.43
CA ASP A 412 -26.84 -26.00 87.27
C ASP A 412 -26.30 -25.81 88.70
N LEU A 413 -25.13 -25.19 88.85
CA LEU A 413 -24.55 -24.92 90.17
C LEU A 413 -25.35 -23.87 90.95
N SER A 414 -25.83 -22.82 90.27
CA SER A 414 -26.70 -21.80 90.84
C SER A 414 -28.01 -22.44 91.34
N ALA A 415 -28.68 -23.24 90.50
CA ALA A 415 -29.90 -23.96 90.87
C ALA A 415 -29.71 -24.89 92.08
N LYS A 416 -28.58 -25.62 92.15
CA LYS A 416 -28.22 -26.45 93.31
C LYS A 416 -27.99 -25.62 94.57
N THR A 417 -27.37 -24.45 94.44
CA THR A 417 -27.11 -23.53 95.55
C THR A 417 -28.42 -22.98 96.11
N THR A 418 -29.33 -22.54 95.24
CA THR A 418 -30.68 -22.09 95.61
C THR A 418 -31.45 -23.19 96.34
N ALA A 419 -31.43 -24.42 95.81
CA ALA A 419 -32.09 -25.56 96.45
C ALA A 419 -31.51 -25.88 97.84
N ALA A 420 -30.18 -25.82 97.99
CA ALA A 420 -29.51 -26.02 99.27
C ALA A 420 -29.82 -24.91 100.29
N ALA A 421 -29.92 -23.66 99.84
CA ALA A 421 -30.31 -22.53 100.67
C ALA A 421 -31.76 -22.68 101.19
N ILE A 422 -32.71 -23.04 100.31
CA ILE A 422 -34.10 -23.32 100.68
C ILE A 422 -34.18 -24.46 101.70
N GLN A 423 -33.49 -25.57 101.44
CA GLN A 423 -33.47 -26.71 102.36
C GLN A 423 -32.85 -26.35 103.73
N SER A 424 -31.82 -25.50 103.74
CA SER A 424 -31.18 -25.03 104.97
C SER A 424 -32.12 -24.12 105.77
N GLY A 425 -32.87 -23.24 105.10
CA GLY A 425 -33.91 -22.42 105.72
C GLY A 425 -34.98 -23.27 106.42
N GLN A 426 -35.48 -24.31 105.75
CA GLN A 426 -36.45 -25.25 106.35
C GLN A 426 -35.89 -26.00 107.57
N LYS A 427 -34.58 -26.32 107.59
CA LYS A 427 -33.93 -26.96 108.74
C LYS A 427 -33.78 -26.00 109.92
N LEU A 428 -33.45 -24.73 109.66
CA LEU A 428 -33.36 -23.69 110.68
C LEU A 428 -34.72 -23.34 111.27
N GLU A 429 -35.78 -23.33 110.45
CA GLU A 429 -37.15 -23.17 110.95
C GLU A 429 -37.51 -24.27 111.95
N LYS A 430 -37.20 -25.53 111.63
CA LYS A 430 -37.37 -26.66 112.57
C LYS A 430 -36.53 -26.52 113.83
N MET A 431 -35.31 -25.98 113.71
CA MET A 431 -34.43 -25.71 114.86
C MET A 431 -35.00 -24.61 115.76
N SER A 432 -35.53 -23.54 115.18
CA SER A 432 -36.22 -22.47 115.91
C SER A 432 -37.40 -23.02 116.73
N VAL A 433 -38.25 -23.83 116.10
CA VAL A 433 -39.37 -24.50 116.79
C VAL A 433 -38.89 -25.38 117.95
N ALA A 434 -37.78 -26.11 117.76
CA ALA A 434 -37.21 -26.94 118.82
C ALA A 434 -36.64 -26.10 119.98
N MET A 435 -36.00 -24.96 119.70
CA MET A 435 -35.48 -24.05 120.72
C MET A 435 -36.61 -23.37 121.49
N ASP A 436 -37.69 -22.95 120.83
CA ASP A 436 -38.90 -22.43 121.47
C ASP A 436 -39.52 -23.46 122.42
N ALA A 437 -39.56 -24.74 122.00
CA ALA A 437 -40.05 -25.83 122.83
C ALA A 437 -39.15 -26.07 124.07
N ILE A 438 -37.82 -25.98 123.92
CA ILE A 438 -36.87 -26.06 125.04
C ILE A 438 -37.06 -24.88 126.00
N GLU A 439 -37.26 -23.67 125.48
CA GLU A 439 -37.55 -22.49 126.30
C GLU A 439 -38.84 -22.67 127.10
N SER A 440 -39.92 -23.15 126.46
CA SER A 440 -41.20 -23.44 127.12
C SER A 440 -41.04 -24.50 128.21
N SER A 441 -40.40 -25.63 127.91
CA SER A 441 -40.14 -26.69 128.89
C SER A 441 -39.27 -26.21 130.05
N SER A 442 -38.27 -25.36 129.78
CA SER A 442 -37.42 -24.77 130.81
C SER A 442 -38.20 -23.84 131.74
N LYS A 443 -39.18 -23.08 131.21
CA LYS A 443 -40.09 -22.24 132.02
C LYS A 443 -40.94 -23.11 132.96
N GLU A 444 -41.51 -24.21 132.44
CA GLU A 444 -42.28 -25.16 133.26
C GLU A 444 -41.42 -25.78 134.37
N ILE A 445 -40.19 -26.20 134.06
CA ILE A 445 -39.26 -26.73 135.07
C ILE A 445 -38.92 -25.66 136.11
N ALA A 446 -38.72 -24.41 135.72
CA ALA A 446 -38.45 -23.32 136.65
C ALA A 446 -39.63 -23.09 137.63
N GLU A 447 -40.87 -23.24 137.17
CA GLU A 447 -42.05 -23.20 138.03
C GLU A 447 -42.08 -24.37 139.03
N ILE A 448 -41.79 -25.59 138.56
CA ILE A 448 -41.68 -26.77 139.43
C ILE A 448 -40.61 -26.56 140.51
N LEU A 449 -39.43 -26.04 140.13
CA LEU A 449 -38.34 -25.75 141.06
C LEU A 449 -38.72 -24.68 142.09
N ARG A 450 -39.49 -23.66 141.68
CA ARG A 450 -40.06 -22.67 142.60
C ARG A 450 -41.00 -23.33 143.62
N THR A 451 -41.85 -24.25 143.19
CA THR A 451 -42.72 -25.02 144.09
C THR A 451 -41.90 -25.92 145.03
N ILE A 452 -40.82 -26.55 144.56
CA ILE A 452 -39.93 -27.35 145.41
C ILE A 452 -39.24 -26.48 146.47
N ASP A 453 -38.72 -25.30 146.09
CA ASP A 453 -38.13 -24.33 147.01
C ASP A 453 -39.14 -23.92 148.11
N GLU A 454 -40.39 -23.65 147.72
CA GLU A 454 -41.50 -23.32 148.62
C GLU A 454 -41.84 -24.47 149.59
N ILE A 455 -41.96 -25.71 149.08
CA ILE A 455 -42.19 -26.91 149.91
C ILE A 455 -41.02 -27.11 150.89
N SER A 456 -39.79 -26.91 150.42
CA SER A 456 -38.59 -27.07 151.23
C SER A 456 -38.52 -26.03 152.35
N PHE A 457 -38.87 -24.77 152.05
CA PHE A 457 -38.99 -23.71 153.04
C PHE A 457 -40.07 -24.03 154.09
N GLN A 458 -41.25 -24.47 153.66
CA GLN A 458 -42.32 -24.91 154.57
C GLN A 458 -41.85 -26.09 155.46
N THR A 459 -41.14 -27.04 154.89
CA THR A 459 -40.57 -28.20 155.61
C THR A 459 -39.52 -27.76 156.65
N ASN A 460 -38.67 -26.80 156.31
CA ASN A 460 -37.69 -26.21 157.22
C ASN A 460 -38.37 -25.48 158.40
N ILE A 461 -39.48 -24.78 158.17
CA ILE A 461 -40.28 -24.15 159.24
C ILE A 461 -40.98 -25.20 160.12
N LEU A 462 -41.55 -26.26 159.53
CA LEU A 462 -42.16 -27.36 160.26
C LEU A 462 -41.12 -28.08 161.14
N ALA A 463 -39.93 -28.35 160.60
CA ALA A 463 -38.83 -28.96 161.33
C ALA A 463 -38.32 -28.07 162.47
N LEU A 464 -38.24 -26.75 162.26
CA LEU A 464 -37.92 -25.78 163.31
C LEU A 464 -38.98 -25.82 164.43
N ASN A 465 -40.26 -25.82 164.08
CA ASN A 465 -41.35 -25.94 165.06
C ASN A 465 -41.27 -27.26 165.84
N ALA A 466 -40.96 -28.37 165.16
CA ALA A 466 -40.78 -29.67 165.79
C ALA A 466 -39.56 -29.70 166.72
N ALA A 467 -38.44 -29.08 166.34
CA ALA A 467 -37.24 -28.97 167.18
C ALA A 467 -37.52 -28.13 168.45
N VAL A 468 -38.31 -27.05 168.32
CA VAL A 468 -38.76 -26.24 169.46
C VAL A 468 -39.64 -27.06 170.42
N GLU A 469 -40.61 -27.81 169.90
CA GLU A 469 -41.50 -28.63 170.74
C GLU A 469 -40.75 -29.82 171.37
N ALA A 470 -39.78 -30.41 170.67
CA ALA A 470 -38.89 -31.44 171.21
C ALA A 470 -38.02 -30.90 172.36
N ALA A 471 -37.46 -29.68 172.24
CA ALA A 471 -36.74 -29.01 173.33
C ALA A 471 -37.64 -28.73 174.54
N ARG A 472 -38.93 -28.42 174.29
CA ARG A 472 -39.94 -28.17 175.32
C ARG A 472 -40.30 -29.43 176.12
N ALA A 473 -40.22 -30.61 175.51
CA ALA A 473 -40.48 -31.90 176.14
C ALA A 473 -39.32 -32.44 177.01
N GLY A 474 -38.18 -31.74 177.09
CA GLY A 474 -37.03 -32.13 177.94
C GLY A 474 -36.39 -33.46 177.51
N GLU A 475 -35.99 -34.31 178.46
CA GLU A 475 -35.30 -35.59 178.15
C GLU A 475 -36.16 -36.57 177.32
N ALA A 476 -37.49 -36.53 177.43
CA ALA A 476 -38.38 -37.37 176.65
C ALA A 476 -38.41 -37.00 175.15
N GLY A 477 -38.04 -35.76 174.80
CA GLY A 477 -38.02 -35.24 173.44
C GLY A 477 -36.69 -35.39 172.70
N ALA A 478 -35.63 -35.87 173.37
CA ALA A 478 -34.26 -35.88 172.83
C ALA A 478 -34.12 -36.63 171.49
N GLY A 479 -34.82 -37.76 171.33
CA GLY A 479 -34.85 -38.50 170.06
C GLY A 479 -35.56 -37.76 168.93
N PHE A 480 -36.65 -37.04 169.25
CA PHE A 480 -37.39 -36.22 168.28
C PHE A 480 -36.61 -34.98 167.84
N ALA A 481 -35.80 -34.37 168.73
CA ALA A 481 -34.96 -33.23 168.39
C ALA A 481 -33.93 -33.57 167.30
N VAL A 482 -33.30 -34.77 167.38
CA VAL A 482 -32.34 -35.24 166.37
C VAL A 482 -33.02 -35.43 165.00
N VAL A 483 -34.22 -36.02 164.98
CA VAL A 483 -34.99 -36.18 163.73
C VAL A 483 -35.40 -34.82 163.16
N ALA A 484 -35.82 -33.88 164.00
CA ALA A 484 -36.20 -32.54 163.57
C ALA A 484 -35.00 -31.77 162.96
N ASP A 485 -33.81 -31.86 163.56
CA ASP A 485 -32.59 -31.26 162.99
C ASP A 485 -32.17 -31.92 161.67
N GLU A 486 -32.32 -33.24 161.54
CA GLU A 486 -32.01 -33.94 160.28
C GLU A 486 -33.01 -33.57 159.16
N VAL A 487 -34.31 -33.48 159.47
CA VAL A 487 -35.35 -33.00 158.52
C VAL A 487 -35.07 -31.55 158.13
N ARG A 488 -34.67 -30.71 159.08
CA ARG A 488 -34.29 -29.31 158.81
C ARG A 488 -33.07 -29.21 157.89
N ASN A 489 -32.06 -30.04 158.11
CA ASN A 489 -30.87 -30.10 157.26
C ASN A 489 -31.21 -30.60 155.85
N LEU A 490 -32.07 -31.62 155.74
CA LEU A 490 -32.56 -32.12 154.45
C LEU A 490 -33.35 -31.05 153.68
N ALA A 491 -34.20 -30.28 154.36
CA ALA A 491 -34.92 -29.16 153.78
C ALA A 491 -33.97 -28.04 153.30
N ARG A 492 -32.95 -27.66 154.09
CA ARG A 492 -31.95 -26.67 153.63
C ARG A 492 -31.18 -27.17 152.40
N ARG A 493 -30.74 -28.44 152.40
CA ARG A 493 -30.05 -29.06 151.25
C ARG A 493 -30.94 -29.13 150.01
N THR A 494 -32.24 -29.41 150.18
CA THR A 494 -33.22 -29.45 149.08
C THR A 494 -33.45 -28.05 148.51
N GLN A 495 -33.50 -27.03 149.36
CA GLN A 495 -33.61 -25.63 148.96
C GLN A 495 -32.37 -25.17 148.16
N GLU A 496 -31.18 -25.49 148.65
CA GLU A 496 -29.91 -25.22 147.96
C GLU A 496 -29.86 -25.91 146.58
N ALA A 497 -30.24 -27.18 146.50
CA ALA A 497 -30.27 -27.94 145.24
C ALA A 497 -31.34 -27.41 144.25
N ALA A 498 -32.51 -27.01 144.74
CA ALA A 498 -33.57 -26.42 143.91
C ALA A 498 -33.14 -25.05 143.35
N SER A 499 -32.51 -24.21 144.17
CA SER A 499 -31.95 -22.92 143.75
C SER A 499 -30.82 -23.06 142.74
N GLU A 500 -29.89 -24.01 142.95
CA GLU A 500 -28.83 -24.29 141.99
C GLU A 500 -29.39 -24.81 140.66
N SER A 501 -30.39 -25.69 140.71
CA SER A 501 -31.09 -26.19 139.51
C SER A 501 -31.81 -25.06 138.78
N ALA A 502 -32.47 -24.15 139.50
CA ALA A 502 -33.18 -23.02 138.91
C ALA A 502 -32.21 -22.07 138.19
N LYS A 503 -31.02 -21.86 138.76
CA LYS A 503 -29.94 -21.09 138.12
C LYS A 503 -29.47 -21.75 136.82
N LYS A 504 -29.30 -23.08 136.79
CA LYS A 504 -28.94 -23.83 135.58
C LYS A 504 -30.04 -23.78 134.52
N ILE A 505 -31.31 -23.92 134.91
CA ILE A 505 -32.46 -23.82 134.01
C ILE A 505 -32.58 -22.42 133.41
N LYS A 506 -32.45 -21.37 134.22
CA LYS A 506 -32.42 -19.98 133.73
C LYS A 506 -31.30 -19.75 132.72
N ALA A 507 -30.11 -20.32 132.95
CA ALA A 507 -29.02 -20.28 131.98
C ALA A 507 -29.36 -21.05 130.69
N GLY A 508 -30.07 -22.18 130.79
CA GLY A 508 -30.59 -22.93 129.64
C GLY A 508 -31.61 -22.14 128.82
N THR A 509 -32.53 -21.41 129.46
CA THR A 509 -33.48 -20.52 128.80
C THR A 509 -32.78 -19.40 128.04
N MET A 510 -31.80 -18.72 128.66
CA MET A 510 -31.04 -17.66 127.99
C MET A 510 -30.29 -18.19 126.75
N ARG A 511 -29.63 -19.35 126.87
CA ARG A 511 -28.93 -19.99 125.74
C ARG A 511 -29.87 -20.42 124.61
N SER A 512 -31.08 -20.85 124.94
CA SER A 512 -32.09 -21.22 123.93
C SER A 512 -32.59 -19.99 123.17
N SER A 513 -32.84 -18.88 123.88
CA SER A 513 -33.20 -17.59 123.28
C SER A 513 -32.08 -17.03 122.40
N GLU A 514 -30.82 -17.12 122.83
CA GLU A 514 -29.65 -16.81 121.99
C GLU A 514 -29.61 -17.70 120.73
N GLY A 515 -29.94 -19.00 120.86
CA GLY A 515 -30.04 -19.92 119.74
C GLY A 515 -31.12 -19.55 118.73
N VAL A 516 -32.29 -19.08 119.19
CA VAL A 516 -33.37 -18.57 118.31
C VAL A 516 -32.90 -17.32 117.56
N ALA A 517 -32.25 -16.38 118.24
CA ALA A 517 -31.71 -15.16 117.61
C ALA A 517 -30.69 -15.49 116.52
N ILE A 518 -29.72 -16.37 116.82
CA ILE A 518 -28.73 -16.82 115.83
C ILE A 518 -29.41 -17.52 114.65
N SER A 519 -30.42 -18.36 114.90
CA SER A 519 -31.16 -19.04 113.83
C SER A 519 -31.86 -18.06 112.89
N LYS A 520 -32.37 -16.94 113.43
CA LYS A 520 -33.00 -15.89 112.66
C LYS A 520 -31.98 -15.17 111.76
N ASP A 521 -30.84 -14.77 112.32
CA ASP A 521 -29.78 -14.11 111.56
C ASP A 521 -29.28 -14.98 110.40
N VAL A 522 -29.10 -16.29 110.65
CA VAL A 522 -28.73 -17.25 109.58
C VAL A 522 -29.84 -17.40 108.54
N THR A 523 -31.10 -17.34 108.95
CA THR A 523 -32.23 -17.41 108.01
C THR A 523 -32.28 -16.17 107.10
N GLU A 524 -32.03 -14.97 107.64
CA GLU A 524 -31.95 -13.73 106.86
C GLU A 524 -30.78 -13.79 105.85
N ALA A 525 -29.61 -14.29 106.27
CA ALA A 525 -28.47 -14.50 105.36
C ALA A 525 -28.78 -15.51 104.23
N LEU A 526 -29.57 -16.56 104.50
CA LEU A 526 -29.98 -17.51 103.45
C LEU A 526 -30.97 -16.91 102.45
N VAL A 527 -31.81 -15.96 102.87
CA VAL A 527 -32.70 -15.21 101.96
C VAL A 527 -31.87 -14.31 101.04
N GLU A 528 -30.84 -13.65 101.58
CA GLU A 528 -29.93 -12.84 100.78
C GLU A 528 -29.17 -13.69 99.74
N ILE A 529 -28.73 -14.89 100.13
CA ILE A 529 -28.13 -15.88 99.20
C ILE A 529 -29.10 -16.24 98.08
N GLN A 530 -30.37 -16.50 98.38
CA GLN A 530 -31.37 -16.81 97.35
C GLN A 530 -31.54 -15.66 96.34
N GLN A 531 -31.53 -14.42 96.83
CA GLN A 531 -31.63 -13.26 95.96
C GLN A 531 -30.38 -13.09 95.08
N MET A 532 -29.17 -13.23 95.66
CA MET A 532 -27.92 -13.21 94.91
C MET A 532 -27.85 -14.30 93.83
N THR A 533 -28.34 -15.51 94.11
CA THR A 533 -28.41 -16.59 93.11
C THR A 533 -29.45 -16.30 92.00
N GLY A 534 -30.53 -15.60 92.33
CA GLY A 534 -31.51 -15.16 91.34
C GLY A 534 -30.93 -14.12 90.38
N ASP A 535 -30.21 -13.12 90.90
CA ASP A 535 -29.52 -12.13 90.09
C ASP A 535 -28.42 -12.78 89.21
N LEU A 536 -27.73 -13.79 89.75
CA LEU A 536 -26.76 -14.59 88.99
C LEU A 536 -27.42 -15.34 87.82
N ASP A 537 -28.58 -15.95 88.03
CA ASP A 537 -29.32 -16.66 86.97
C ASP A 537 -29.75 -15.70 85.84
N GLU A 538 -30.17 -14.48 86.17
CA GLU A 538 -30.50 -13.45 85.17
C GLU A 538 -29.27 -13.05 84.35
N LEU A 539 -28.13 -12.82 85.02
CA LEU A 539 -26.86 -12.52 84.34
C LEU A 539 -26.44 -13.67 83.41
N LEU A 540 -26.52 -14.92 83.89
CA LEU A 540 -26.17 -16.09 83.08
C LEU A 540 -27.09 -16.23 81.84
N ARG A 541 -28.37 -15.88 81.96
CA ARG A 541 -29.29 -15.85 80.81
C ARG A 541 -28.87 -14.79 79.80
N ASN A 542 -28.60 -13.56 80.24
CA ASN A 542 -28.18 -12.47 79.35
C ASN A 542 -26.86 -12.80 78.62
N ILE A 543 -25.91 -13.48 79.30
CA ILE A 543 -24.66 -13.93 78.66
C ILE A 543 -24.95 -15.04 77.64
N THR A 544 -25.89 -15.95 77.93
CA THR A 544 -26.28 -17.01 76.98
C THR A 544 -26.86 -16.40 75.69
N ASP A 545 -27.78 -15.45 75.82
CA ASP A 545 -28.38 -14.77 74.67
C ASP A 545 -27.31 -14.01 73.85
N ALA A 546 -26.34 -13.37 74.51
CA ALA A 546 -25.24 -12.69 73.84
C ALA A 546 -24.31 -13.65 73.07
N ILE A 547 -24.06 -14.84 73.61
CA ILE A 547 -23.26 -15.89 72.97
C ILE A 547 -24.00 -16.47 71.75
N ASP A 548 -25.31 -16.70 71.86
CA ASP A 548 -26.11 -17.19 70.74
C ASP A 548 -26.07 -16.17 69.58
N GLN A 549 -26.21 -14.88 69.87
CA GLN A 549 -26.05 -13.82 68.86
C GLN A 549 -24.63 -13.76 68.28
N GLN A 550 -23.60 -13.99 69.11
CA GLN A 550 -22.21 -14.06 68.67
C GLN A 550 -22.00 -15.22 67.69
N ASN A 551 -22.60 -16.38 67.95
CA ASN A 551 -22.51 -17.54 67.06
C ASN A 551 -23.17 -17.27 65.69
N GLU A 552 -24.34 -16.63 65.66
CA GLU A 552 -24.98 -16.22 64.41
C GLU A 552 -24.08 -15.27 63.60
N ASN A 553 -23.47 -14.29 64.26
CA ASN A 553 -22.54 -13.34 63.63
C ASN A 553 -21.28 -14.05 63.11
N LEU A 554 -20.71 -14.98 63.88
CA LEU A 554 -19.55 -15.77 63.44
C LEU A 554 -19.88 -16.61 62.20
N GLN A 555 -21.09 -17.17 62.11
CA GLN A 555 -21.52 -17.92 60.94
C GLN A 555 -21.64 -17.03 59.71
N ALA A 556 -22.22 -15.84 59.85
CA ALA A 556 -22.32 -14.85 58.77
C ALA A 556 -20.93 -14.38 58.30
N ILE A 557 -20.00 -14.11 59.23
CA ILE A 557 -18.61 -13.74 58.89
C ILE A 557 -17.91 -14.90 58.17
N THR A 558 -18.10 -16.13 58.63
CA THR A 558 -17.50 -17.32 58.00
C THR A 558 -17.98 -17.48 56.55
N GLN A 559 -19.26 -17.25 56.29
CA GLN A 559 -19.80 -17.26 54.92
C GLN A 559 -19.19 -16.15 54.06
N ALA A 560 -19.11 -14.92 54.57
CA ALA A 560 -18.49 -13.80 53.86
C ALA A 560 -16.99 -14.06 53.56
N MET A 561 -16.26 -14.71 54.47
CA MET A 561 -14.87 -15.12 54.23
C MET A 561 -14.75 -16.14 53.09
N GLY A 562 -15.70 -17.07 52.95
CA GLY A 562 -15.74 -18.00 51.81
C GLY A 562 -15.96 -17.30 50.46
N GLU A 563 -16.81 -16.27 50.44
CA GLU A 563 -17.00 -15.44 49.24
C GLU A 563 -15.74 -14.63 48.90
N LEU A 564 -15.07 -14.05 49.91
CA LEU A 564 -13.81 -13.34 49.74
C LEU A 564 -12.69 -14.25 49.23
N ASP A 565 -12.60 -15.49 49.70
CA ASP A 565 -11.63 -16.48 49.19
C ASP A 565 -11.90 -16.79 47.71
N SER A 566 -13.16 -17.01 47.32
CA SER A 566 -13.53 -17.22 45.92
C SER A 566 -13.18 -16.03 45.03
N VAL A 567 -13.41 -14.79 45.48
CA VAL A 567 -13.03 -13.58 44.75
C VAL A 567 -11.51 -13.45 44.66
N THR A 568 -10.79 -13.76 45.74
CA THR A 568 -9.33 -13.71 45.79
C THR A 568 -8.70 -14.69 44.80
N GLN A 569 -9.21 -15.92 44.73
CA GLN A 569 -8.78 -16.92 43.74
C GLN A 569 -9.10 -16.48 42.31
N THR A 570 -10.28 -15.87 42.09
CA THR A 570 -10.66 -15.34 40.78
C THR A 570 -9.71 -14.22 40.34
N ASN A 571 -9.37 -13.30 41.25
CA ASN A 571 -8.42 -12.22 40.96
C ASN A 571 -7.04 -12.77 40.59
N ALA A 572 -6.54 -13.78 41.31
CA ALA A 572 -5.28 -14.43 40.99
C ALA A 572 -5.31 -15.09 39.60
N ALA A 573 -6.37 -15.84 39.28
CA ALA A 573 -6.53 -16.48 37.97
C ALA A 573 -6.66 -15.46 36.83
N SER A 574 -7.46 -14.40 37.03
CA SER A 574 -7.60 -13.31 36.05
C SER A 574 -6.29 -12.53 35.86
N ALA A 575 -5.50 -12.37 36.92
CA ALA A 575 -4.17 -11.77 36.82
C ALA A 575 -3.23 -12.62 35.97
N GLU A 576 -3.16 -13.94 36.19
CA GLU A 576 -2.35 -14.85 35.36
C GLU A 576 -2.79 -14.84 33.90
N GLU A 577 -4.10 -14.89 33.64
CA GLU A 577 -4.65 -14.82 32.28
C GLU A 577 -4.31 -13.48 31.59
N THR A 578 -4.43 -12.37 32.32
CA THR A 578 -4.12 -11.03 31.80
C THR A 578 -2.62 -10.87 31.53
N ALA A 579 -1.75 -11.43 32.37
CA ALA A 579 -0.31 -11.45 32.14
C ALA A 579 0.04 -12.24 30.87
N SER A 580 -0.56 -13.43 30.70
CA SER A 580 -0.38 -14.26 29.49
C SER A 580 -0.90 -13.56 28.24
N ALA A 581 -2.07 -12.93 28.29
CA ALA A 581 -2.64 -12.18 27.17
C ALA A 581 -1.78 -10.96 26.81
N SER A 582 -1.22 -10.27 27.82
CA SER A 582 -0.30 -9.15 27.61
C SER A 582 0.96 -9.58 26.86
N GLU A 583 1.52 -10.74 27.18
CA GLU A 583 2.69 -11.29 26.49
C GLU A 583 2.38 -11.65 25.02
N GLU A 584 1.20 -12.21 24.75
CA GLU A 584 0.76 -12.49 23.38
C GLU A 584 0.59 -11.20 22.56
N VAL A 585 -0.05 -10.18 23.15
CA VAL A 585 -0.20 -8.86 22.50
C VAL A 585 1.16 -8.20 22.28
N ARG A 586 2.10 -8.37 23.20
CA ARG A 586 3.49 -7.90 23.05
C ARG A 586 4.19 -8.57 21.87
N GLU A 587 4.01 -9.87 21.68
CA GLU A 587 4.53 -10.59 20.51
C GLU A 587 3.91 -10.04 19.21
N GLN A 588 2.61 -9.74 19.19
CA GLN A 588 1.94 -9.14 18.03
C GLN A 588 2.47 -7.73 17.73
N ALA A 589 2.73 -6.91 18.76
CA ALA A 589 3.36 -5.61 18.60
C ALA A 589 4.76 -5.73 17.98
N HIS A 590 5.57 -6.70 18.42
CA HIS A 590 6.87 -6.99 17.79
C HIS A 590 6.74 -7.40 16.32
N LYS A 591 5.75 -8.22 15.98
CA LYS A 591 5.46 -8.58 14.57
C LYS A 591 5.06 -7.36 13.75
N LEU A 592 4.25 -6.45 14.29
CA LEU A 592 3.86 -5.20 13.63
C LEU A 592 5.06 -4.30 13.34
N THR A 593 5.96 -4.11 14.32
CA THR A 593 7.23 -3.38 14.12
C THR A 593 8.08 -4.03 13.02
N ALA A 594 8.21 -5.35 13.03
CA ALA A 594 8.97 -6.07 12.00
C ALA A 594 8.37 -5.87 10.59
N MET A 595 7.05 -5.98 10.45
CA MET A 595 6.35 -5.75 9.18
C MET A 595 6.45 -4.29 8.72
N SER A 596 6.37 -3.32 9.64
CA SER A 596 6.56 -1.90 9.33
C SER A 596 7.98 -1.62 8.82
N HIS A 597 8.99 -2.24 9.45
CA HIS A 597 10.38 -2.12 9.03
C HIS A 597 10.60 -2.77 7.65
N GLU A 598 10.01 -3.94 7.40
CA GLU A 598 10.05 -4.58 6.08
C GLU A 598 9.39 -3.71 5.01
N LEU A 599 8.21 -3.16 5.29
CA LEU A 599 7.49 -2.25 4.39
C LEU A 599 8.33 -1.00 4.08
N THR A 600 9.01 -0.45 5.10
CA THR A 600 9.93 0.67 4.94
C THR A 600 11.14 0.29 4.08
N LEU A 601 11.70 -0.91 4.24
CA LEU A 601 12.81 -1.40 3.41
C LEU A 601 12.41 -1.61 1.94
N VAL A 602 11.22 -2.18 1.71
CA VAL A 602 10.67 -2.39 0.37
C VAL A 602 10.42 -1.05 -0.34
N VAL A 603 9.92 -0.05 0.40
CA VAL A 603 9.53 1.25 -0.16
C VAL A 603 10.69 2.24 -0.29
N ALA A 604 11.57 2.32 0.70
CA ALA A 604 12.77 3.17 0.64
C ALA A 604 13.84 2.59 -0.30
N GLY A 605 13.76 1.29 -0.61
CA GLY A 605 14.84 0.53 -1.18
C GLY A 605 16.01 0.41 -0.21
N THR A 606 16.88 -0.58 -0.42
CA THR A 606 18.01 -1.00 0.42
C THR A 606 19.15 0.04 0.57
N ARG A 607 18.85 1.35 0.64
CA ARG A 607 19.81 2.45 0.77
C ARG A 607 19.86 3.05 2.17
N SER A 608 18.83 2.87 3.01
CA SER A 608 18.88 3.31 4.41
C SER A 608 19.91 2.52 5.23
N GLN A 609 20.12 1.23 4.93
CA GLN A 609 21.16 0.42 5.58
C GLN A 609 22.58 0.86 5.20
N LEU A 610 22.86 1.22 3.94
CA LEU A 610 24.20 1.68 3.53
C LEU A 610 24.52 3.10 4.02
N GLY A 611 23.52 3.97 4.16
CA GLY A 611 23.70 5.30 4.76
C GLY A 611 24.06 5.23 6.25
N GLN A 612 23.41 4.35 7.01
CA GLN A 612 23.68 4.15 8.43
C GLN A 612 24.98 3.37 8.69
N ILE A 613 25.32 2.40 7.83
CA ILE A 613 26.61 1.67 7.89
C ILE A 613 27.78 2.59 7.51
N SER A 614 27.64 3.44 6.49
CA SER A 614 28.69 4.40 6.10
C SER A 614 28.92 5.49 7.16
N GLN A 615 27.86 5.95 7.85
CA GLN A 615 27.98 6.87 8.99
C GLN A 615 28.63 6.22 10.23
N ARG A 616 28.38 4.93 10.49
CA ARG A 616 29.09 4.19 11.55
C ARG A 616 30.56 3.98 11.21
N LEU A 617 30.88 3.60 9.97
CA LEU A 617 32.26 3.41 9.51
C LEU A 617 33.04 4.74 9.45
N HIS A 618 32.41 5.87 9.11
CA HIS A 618 33.06 7.19 9.17
C HIS A 618 33.30 7.69 10.60
N ARG A 619 32.44 7.33 11.56
CA ARG A 619 32.66 7.63 12.99
C ARG A 619 33.75 6.76 13.62
N GLU A 620 33.91 5.53 13.16
CA GLU A 620 35.01 4.64 13.60
C GLU A 620 36.36 4.98 12.93
N ALA A 621 36.36 5.48 11.70
CA ALA A 621 37.59 5.92 11.02
C ALA A 621 38.12 7.29 11.52
N SER A 622 37.26 8.14 12.09
CA SER A 622 37.62 9.45 12.63
C SER A 622 38.03 9.42 14.12
N SER A 623 37.84 8.30 14.82
CA SER A 623 38.30 8.10 16.20
C SER A 623 39.69 7.44 16.30
N ALA A 624 40.26 6.97 15.19
CA ALA A 624 41.61 6.44 15.13
C ALA A 624 42.66 7.56 14.88
N GLY A 625 42.97 8.32 15.93
CA GLY A 625 44.17 9.17 15.98
C GLY A 625 45.46 8.34 15.98
N PRO A 626 46.61 8.90 15.53
CA PRO A 626 47.81 8.13 15.23
C PRO A 626 48.51 7.65 16.51
N ALA A 627 48.85 6.36 16.54
CA ALA A 627 49.54 5.70 17.65
C ALA A 627 51.00 6.16 17.79
N GLY A 628 51.28 6.92 18.85
CA GLY A 628 52.62 7.23 19.36
C GLY A 628 53.09 6.19 20.38
N LYS A 629 54.31 5.69 20.17
CA LYS A 629 55.04 4.71 20.99
C LYS A 629 55.46 5.24 22.38
N VAL A 630 55.94 4.28 23.20
CA VAL A 630 56.77 4.40 24.43
C VAL A 630 55.94 4.54 25.72
N GLY A 631 56.16 3.81 26.82
CA GLY A 631 57.17 2.83 27.21
C GLY A 631 57.26 2.75 28.74
N ARG A 632 56.90 1.60 29.31
CA ARG A 632 57.50 0.87 30.47
C ARG A 632 57.90 1.63 31.76
N THR A 633 57.27 1.25 32.91
CA THR A 633 57.86 0.76 34.21
C THR A 633 56.75 0.61 35.27
N VAL A 634 56.28 -0.60 35.66
CA VAL A 634 56.72 -1.53 36.74
C VAL A 634 56.52 -1.04 38.19
N SER A 635 55.60 -1.69 38.92
CA SER A 635 55.78 -2.38 40.23
C SER A 635 54.38 -2.82 40.75
N GLY A 636 53.99 -4.10 40.76
CA GLY A 636 54.22 -5.07 41.83
C GLY A 636 53.07 -4.99 42.87
N LYS A 637 52.20 -5.99 43.10
CA LYS A 637 52.53 -7.31 43.68
C LYS A 637 51.28 -8.22 43.73
N GLN A 638 51.49 -9.52 43.43
CA GLN A 638 50.87 -10.73 44.02
C GLN A 638 49.34 -10.96 43.93
N ARG A 639 48.78 -12.14 43.65
CA ARG A 639 49.31 -13.53 43.50
C ARG A 639 48.15 -14.43 43.00
N SER A 640 48.51 -15.54 42.34
CA SER A 640 47.79 -16.83 42.24
C SER A 640 46.45 -16.84 41.46
N GLY A 641 46.17 -17.72 40.51
CA GLY A 641 46.89 -18.88 39.98
C GLY A 641 45.93 -19.75 39.15
N LYS A 642 46.42 -20.23 37.99
CA LYS A 642 46.00 -21.41 37.20
C LYS A 642 44.55 -21.46 36.68
N LYS A 643 44.38 -21.27 35.36
CA LYS A 643 44.37 -22.28 34.27
C LYS A 643 43.00 -22.93 34.08
N GLY A 644 42.37 -22.64 32.92
CA GLY A 644 41.27 -23.40 32.32
C GLY A 644 41.75 -24.76 31.78
N PRO A 645 41.19 -25.32 30.69
CA PRO A 645 40.12 -24.79 29.82
C PRO A 645 39.04 -25.85 29.43
N ASP A 646 38.12 -25.42 28.56
CA ASP A 646 37.41 -26.14 27.51
C ASP A 646 36.53 -27.38 27.81
N GLY A 647 35.33 -27.34 27.24
CA GLY A 647 34.53 -28.54 26.99
C GLY A 647 33.10 -28.27 26.56
N ARG A 648 32.86 -28.08 25.25
CA ARG A 648 31.58 -28.43 24.59
C ARG A 648 31.28 -29.93 24.84
N PRO A 649 30.00 -30.39 24.86
CA PRO A 649 29.19 -30.71 23.66
C PRO A 649 27.71 -30.28 23.82
N ALA A 650 26.84 -30.08 22.83
CA ALA A 650 26.39 -30.82 21.64
C ALA A 650 25.42 -32.00 21.90
N GLY A 651 24.20 -31.89 21.30
CA GLY A 651 23.22 -32.96 21.01
C GLY A 651 22.38 -33.41 22.21
N THR A 652 21.12 -33.81 22.14
CA THR A 652 20.21 -34.24 21.05
C THR A 652 18.88 -34.57 21.77
N THR A 653 17.75 -33.97 21.38
CA THR A 653 16.56 -34.61 20.79
C THR A 653 15.79 -35.67 21.62
N ALA A 654 14.48 -35.45 21.66
CA ALA A 654 13.35 -36.38 21.81
C ALA A 654 12.91 -36.82 23.22
N GLY A 655 11.59 -36.75 23.46
CA GLY A 655 10.93 -37.55 24.50
C GLY A 655 9.70 -36.90 25.13
N ARG A 656 8.55 -37.04 24.47
CA ARG A 656 7.21 -36.68 24.97
C ARG A 656 6.64 -37.86 25.77
N GLN A 657 6.19 -37.65 27.01
CA GLN A 657 5.22 -38.47 27.77
C GLN A 657 4.93 -37.73 29.10
N GLN A 658 3.77 -37.09 29.29
CA GLN A 658 2.52 -37.65 29.83
C GLN A 658 2.71 -38.56 31.06
N SER A 659 2.44 -38.01 32.25
CA SER A 659 2.14 -38.76 33.47
C SER A 659 1.14 -37.98 34.32
N SER A 660 -0.05 -38.57 34.47
CA SER A 660 -1.13 -38.21 35.39
C SER A 660 -0.77 -38.59 36.86
N PRO A 661 -1.60 -38.22 37.87
CA PRO A 661 -1.14 -37.80 39.19
C PRO A 661 -0.92 -38.96 40.18
N HIS A 662 -0.05 -38.72 41.17
CA HIS A 662 0.20 -39.62 42.30
C HIS A 662 -0.62 -39.20 43.54
N PRO A 663 -0.96 -40.15 44.44
CA PRO A 663 -2.02 -40.00 45.43
C PRO A 663 -1.55 -39.42 46.78
N HIS A 664 -2.54 -39.01 47.56
CA HIS A 664 -2.48 -38.59 48.95
C HIS A 664 -1.64 -39.52 49.85
N ASP A 665 -0.79 -38.91 50.67
CA ASP A 665 -0.14 -39.49 51.86
C ASP A 665 -0.68 -38.74 53.10
N PRO A 666 -1.32 -39.42 54.08
CA PRO A 666 -1.84 -38.80 55.29
C PRO A 666 -0.92 -39.11 56.46
N ASP A 667 0.15 -38.36 56.64
CA ASP A 667 0.93 -38.37 57.89
C ASP A 667 1.81 -37.10 57.96
N GLN A 668 1.28 -36.04 58.58
CA GLN A 668 2.10 -34.99 59.22
C GLN A 668 1.25 -34.13 60.17
N GLU A 669 0.64 -34.78 61.17
CA GLU A 669 0.36 -34.12 62.45
C GLU A 669 1.60 -34.25 63.34
N HIS A 670 2.21 -33.11 63.65
CA HIS A 670 3.24 -32.81 64.67
C HIS A 670 4.47 -32.16 64.04
N TYR A 671 4.51 -30.83 64.06
CA TYR A 671 5.62 -29.99 64.52
C TYR A 671 5.17 -28.53 64.44
N MET A 672 5.63 -27.68 65.36
CA MET A 672 5.34 -26.24 65.55
C MET A 672 4.30 -25.90 66.64
N ARG A 673 4.65 -26.27 67.89
CA ARG A 673 4.39 -25.42 69.07
C ARG A 673 5.73 -24.81 69.46
N GLU A 674 5.95 -23.54 69.12
CA GLU A 674 6.83 -22.55 69.77
C GLU A 674 7.16 -21.45 68.77
N GLU A 675 6.43 -20.32 68.85
CA GLU A 675 6.90 -18.93 68.63
C GLU A 675 5.69 -18.01 68.40
N ILE A 676 4.99 -17.64 69.48
CA ILE A 676 4.23 -16.38 69.53
C ILE A 676 4.51 -15.77 70.89
N GLY A 677 5.52 -14.90 70.92
CA GLY A 677 6.00 -14.22 72.11
C GLY A 677 6.57 -12.85 71.81
N SER A 678 6.01 -12.13 70.83
CA SER A 678 6.12 -10.67 70.72
C SER A 678 5.34 -10.22 69.49
N VAL A 679 4.50 -9.20 69.67
CA VAL A 679 3.94 -8.24 68.70
C VAL A 679 2.47 -7.98 69.08
N LEU A 680 2.30 -7.31 70.21
CA LEU A 680 1.14 -6.47 70.49
C LEU A 680 1.67 -5.22 71.18
N GLY A 681 1.93 -4.20 70.37
CA GLY A 681 2.32 -2.87 70.80
C GLY A 681 1.86 -1.89 69.72
N ASP A 682 0.99 -0.98 70.16
CA ASP A 682 0.52 0.22 69.47
C ASP A 682 -0.61 0.08 68.45
N TYR A 683 -1.85 0.23 68.94
CA TYR A 683 -2.88 0.97 68.21
C TYR A 683 -3.61 1.95 69.12
N ASN A 684 -3.57 3.22 68.70
CA ASN A 684 -4.20 4.37 69.32
C ASN A 684 -5.73 4.24 69.39
N VAL A 685 -6.27 4.66 70.51
CA VAL A 685 -7.69 4.99 70.70
C VAL A 685 -8.02 6.21 69.83
N ILE A 686 -8.93 6.06 68.86
CA ILE A 686 -9.61 7.18 68.21
C ILE A 686 -10.99 7.30 68.84
N ASP A 687 -11.28 8.51 69.30
CA ASP A 687 -12.48 8.97 69.99
C ASP A 687 -13.70 8.91 69.06
N ASP A 688 -14.81 8.43 69.62
CA ASP A 688 -16.10 8.22 68.95
C ASP A 688 -17.02 9.40 69.30
N GLN A 689 -16.91 10.49 68.54
CA GLN A 689 -17.96 11.52 68.42
C GLN A 689 -17.96 12.12 67.02
N ASP A 690 -18.78 11.55 66.14
CA ASP A 690 -19.73 12.28 65.28
C ASP A 690 -20.24 11.37 64.14
N VAL A 691 -21.40 10.74 64.35
CA VAL A 691 -22.28 10.32 63.26
C VAL A 691 -23.73 10.62 63.63
N ARG A 692 -24.23 11.76 63.12
CA ARG A 692 -25.64 11.98 62.74
C ARG A 692 -25.68 12.71 61.41
#